data_AF-A0A1F5LL43-F1
#
_entry.id   AF-A0A1F5LL43-F1
#
_cell.length_a   1.000
_cell.length_b   1.000
_cell.length_c   1.000
_cell.angle_alpha   90.00
_cell.angle_beta   90.00
_cell.angle_gamma   90.00
#
_symmetry.space_group_name_H-M   'P 1'
#
loop_
_entity.id
_entity.type
_entity.pdbx_description
1 polymer ?
#
loop_
_entity_poly.entity_id
_entity_poly.type
_entity_poly.pdbx_seq_one_letter_code
_entity_poly.pdbx_strand_id
1 'polypeptide(L)'
;MFMWVLPSSKKGPGETRQPWLLKLRSSTTFIIGAVWMSTFSEFLLYAMIVPVMPTALVTRAGVEYSHREYWVSVLLMCEAGASLILCPLFGYLVDRGRTRRLPFICALILLVGCMLILQLARSVAVFVVARLVQGIAGALVVVASFALIGDAVPQYRLGQTIGYLGSAIASGFLLGPFLGGIVYNAGGYDAVFWFAYPILGVDMVMRLALVEKKVAAEWTGPNGDVESEQRNHAAVPCEPVAVPRKRGWIILKMLKQRRVLISSGALFVQGLLLSAFDATLPVFVETTFGWNSLGMGLIFLPMAVPAFFEPLFGFITDRLGARFVSFGCFVALSPTLICLRFVEKNSTGQIALLVVLLFLTGIFTHACAPAMYVETQLALTVMEANNPGVLGPKGAVAQGFGLQTSDWALFMTMSLQLLRHAPKLATASSRLSLQLSRASFSNFTHFKHTTTTMPPTNKTWHIQQRAKTQATTQKYTCPAETTPHLATLLSFPSRRSLLPELHEKTSTEIINLAKTIATFEPVRLHVRPEDLLHAQSLLNAHQNPKTAYPITLIPAPTNHVWIRDTGPVYVRGTHDNTRYAIDFQFCEWGHKTGERIYGSSASPAAALALERTPAYADWPVMDEAAMAENTNFARAVLDLENEAVAAQLPDASPEPVTRVSTHIRLEGGGIEIDGEGTFMATESSIVGPARNPGLSRSEIEGELSRLLSVTKFIWFPGRVGLDVTDVHIDAEARFVRPGVVVVCRPHESAEKVHWEVYEEIREVLRDSVDARGRKIEVHDVVEPDPRFVKGDLPGEEAAPAASYVNFYFANGGLVMPAFGDAVADERAFELMKSLVPERVVKQVAVNALPRTGGVLHCVTQQVL
;
A
#
# COMPACT_ATOMS: atom_id res chain seq x y z
N MET A 1 24.29 37.65 -20.60
CA MET A 1 23.45 36.44 -20.42
C MET A 1 24.04 35.42 -19.44
N PHE A 2 25.36 35.41 -19.16
CA PHE A 2 26.02 34.46 -18.23
C PHE A 2 25.85 34.74 -16.72
N MET A 3 25.27 35.88 -16.30
CA MET A 3 24.93 36.16 -14.89
C MET A 3 23.67 35.42 -14.38
N TRP A 4 23.02 34.59 -15.21
CA TRP A 4 21.70 34.00 -14.94
C TRP A 4 21.74 32.58 -14.34
N VAL A 5 22.92 31.95 -14.28
CA VAL A 5 23.04 30.47 -14.10
C VAL A 5 23.80 30.05 -12.83
N LEU A 6 24.55 30.93 -12.16
CA LEU A 6 25.28 30.58 -10.94
C LEU A 6 24.53 31.03 -9.67
N PRO A 7 24.56 30.24 -8.57
CA PRO A 7 24.17 30.73 -7.26
C PRO A 7 25.03 31.96 -6.97
N SER A 8 24.42 33.10 -6.64
CA SER A 8 25.15 34.29 -6.24
C SER A 8 26.20 33.88 -5.21
N SER A 9 27.48 34.15 -5.51
CA SER A 9 28.59 33.93 -4.59
C SER A 9 28.23 34.55 -3.23
N LYS A 10 28.48 33.81 -2.14
CA LYS A 10 28.37 34.30 -0.76
C LYS A 10 28.95 35.72 -0.67
N LYS A 11 28.09 36.73 -0.55
CA LYS A 11 28.48 38.10 -0.20
C LYS A 11 27.90 38.41 1.18
N GLY A 12 28.73 38.25 2.21
CA GLY A 12 28.54 38.80 3.56
C GLY A 12 27.23 38.45 4.29
N PRO A 13 27.16 38.64 5.61
CA PRO A 13 25.93 38.42 6.35
C PRO A 13 25.02 39.65 6.16
N GLY A 14 23.90 39.51 5.44
CA GLY A 14 22.85 40.55 5.46
C GLY A 14 21.85 40.58 4.31
N GLU A 15 22.24 40.32 3.05
CA GLU A 15 21.32 40.52 1.92
C GLU A 15 21.54 39.48 0.80
N THR A 16 20.91 38.31 0.92
CA THR A 16 20.76 37.38 -0.22
C THR A 16 19.46 37.70 -0.96
N ARG A 17 19.57 38.45 -2.06
CA ARG A 17 18.44 38.75 -2.95
C ARG A 17 17.97 37.45 -3.61
N GLN A 18 16.68 37.12 -3.49
CA GLN A 18 16.11 35.89 -4.04
C GLN A 18 16.36 35.77 -5.56
N PRO A 19 16.63 34.56 -6.09
CA PRO A 19 16.77 34.33 -7.51
C PRO A 19 15.54 34.80 -8.31
N TRP A 20 15.78 35.36 -9.50
CA TRP A 20 14.72 35.84 -10.38
C TRP A 20 13.69 34.73 -10.68
N LEU A 21 12.41 35.08 -10.51
CA LEU A 21 11.24 34.18 -10.67
C LEU A 21 11.36 32.84 -9.92
N LEU A 22 11.96 32.82 -8.74
CA LEU A 22 12.13 31.58 -7.95
C LEU A 22 10.82 30.78 -7.79
N LYS A 23 9.70 31.43 -7.44
CA LYS A 23 8.40 30.77 -7.26
C LYS A 23 7.92 30.04 -8.51
N LEU A 24 8.07 30.65 -9.69
CA LEU A 24 7.70 30.02 -10.96
C LEU A 24 8.65 28.88 -11.33
N ARG A 25 9.96 29.10 -11.16
CA ARG A 25 11.01 28.16 -11.59
C ARG A 25 11.17 26.92 -10.69
N SER A 26 10.59 26.99 -9.49
CA SER A 26 10.52 25.89 -8.52
C SER A 26 9.11 25.33 -8.34
N SER A 27 8.12 25.82 -9.11
CA SER A 27 6.76 25.29 -9.06
C SER A 27 6.71 23.86 -9.57
N THR A 28 5.75 23.09 -9.05
CA THR A 28 5.55 21.69 -9.45
C THR A 28 5.29 21.59 -10.95
N THR A 29 4.45 22.47 -11.48
CA THR A 29 4.08 22.54 -12.89
C THR A 29 5.28 22.84 -13.78
N PHE A 30 6.18 23.74 -13.39
CA PHE A 30 7.37 24.06 -14.18
C PHE A 30 8.35 22.88 -14.21
N ILE A 31 8.54 22.20 -13.07
CA ILE A 31 9.40 21.01 -13.00
C ILE A 31 8.85 19.90 -13.90
N ILE A 32 7.54 19.61 -13.82
CA ILE A 32 6.88 18.63 -14.69
C ILE A 32 7.03 19.02 -16.15
N GLY A 33 6.80 20.29 -16.51
CA GLY A 33 6.94 20.79 -17.87
C GLY A 33 8.37 20.69 -18.42
N ALA A 34 9.38 20.99 -17.61
CA ALA A 34 10.78 20.86 -18.02
C ALA A 34 11.20 19.38 -18.20
N VAL A 35 10.73 18.50 -17.31
CA VAL A 35 10.94 17.05 -17.44
C VAL A 35 10.22 16.49 -18.67
N TRP A 36 8.99 16.95 -18.94
CA TRP A 36 8.22 16.60 -20.13
C TRP A 36 8.97 17.04 -21.40
N MET A 37 9.40 18.30 -21.48
CA MET A 37 10.10 18.84 -22.65
C MET A 37 11.44 18.13 -22.90
N SER A 38 12.19 17.84 -21.84
CA SER A 38 13.44 17.08 -21.88
C SER A 38 13.22 15.68 -22.48
N THR A 39 12.20 14.99 -21.99
CA THR A 39 11.89 13.61 -22.41
C THR A 39 11.33 13.59 -23.82
N PHE A 40 10.42 14.50 -24.14
CA PHE A 40 9.93 14.72 -25.50
C PHE A 40 11.08 14.97 -26.49
N SER A 41 12.02 15.87 -26.16
CA SER A 41 13.16 16.20 -27.02
C SER A 41 14.03 14.97 -27.29
N GLU A 42 14.34 14.18 -26.26
CA GLU A 42 15.14 12.96 -26.41
C GLU A 42 14.49 11.98 -27.40
N PHE A 43 13.23 11.62 -27.16
CA PHE A 43 12.54 10.62 -27.97
C PHE A 43 12.15 11.14 -29.36
N LEU A 44 11.84 12.43 -29.48
CA LEU A 44 11.64 13.08 -30.78
C LEU A 44 12.90 12.97 -31.64
N LEU A 45 14.05 13.38 -31.10
CA LEU A 45 15.31 13.37 -31.85
C LEU A 45 15.77 11.95 -32.18
N TYR A 46 15.62 11.02 -31.22
CA TYR A 46 15.82 9.60 -31.48
C TYR A 46 15.02 9.14 -32.70
N ALA A 47 13.71 9.38 -32.72
CA ALA A 47 12.81 8.87 -33.74
C ALA A 47 12.93 9.64 -35.08
N MET A 48 13.30 10.91 -35.03
CA MET A 48 13.52 11.77 -36.19
C MET A 48 14.70 11.31 -37.06
N ILE A 49 15.73 10.73 -36.45
CA ILE A 49 16.92 10.24 -37.15
C ILE A 49 16.67 8.89 -37.84
N VAL A 50 15.71 8.09 -37.36
CA VAL A 50 15.42 6.73 -37.86
C VAL A 50 15.15 6.71 -39.38
N PRO A 51 14.24 7.51 -39.96
CA PRO A 51 13.99 7.47 -41.41
C PRO A 51 15.14 8.02 -42.25
N VAL A 52 16.05 8.79 -41.66
CA VAL A 52 17.14 9.48 -42.36
C VAL A 52 18.41 8.62 -42.44
N MET A 53 18.62 7.76 -41.44
CA MET A 53 19.80 6.90 -41.28
C MET A 53 20.14 6.01 -42.48
N PRO A 54 19.19 5.26 -43.09
CA PRO A 54 19.52 4.36 -44.19
C PRO A 54 20.19 5.09 -45.37
N THR A 55 19.65 6.24 -45.74
CA THR A 55 20.18 7.05 -46.86
C THR A 55 21.50 7.71 -46.48
N ALA A 56 21.62 8.21 -45.25
CA ALA A 56 22.86 8.82 -44.76
C ALA A 56 24.04 7.82 -44.73
N LEU A 57 23.79 6.56 -44.39
CA LEU A 57 24.82 5.51 -44.40
C LEU A 57 25.35 5.24 -45.81
N VAL A 58 24.47 5.19 -46.81
CA VAL A 58 24.87 4.96 -48.21
C VAL A 58 25.58 6.18 -48.78
N THR A 59 24.99 7.36 -48.60
CA THR A 59 25.44 8.60 -49.27
C THR A 59 26.62 9.28 -48.57
N ARG A 60 26.73 9.18 -47.23
CA ARG A 60 27.79 9.86 -46.46
C ARG A 60 28.85 8.92 -45.92
N ALA A 61 28.47 7.72 -45.47
CA ALA A 61 29.40 6.75 -44.89
C ALA A 61 29.93 5.71 -45.90
N GLY A 62 29.45 5.74 -47.14
CA GLY A 62 29.89 4.83 -48.21
C GLY A 62 29.49 3.38 -47.99
N VAL A 63 28.44 3.12 -47.20
CA VAL A 63 27.92 1.77 -46.98
C VAL A 63 27.24 1.28 -48.25
N GLU A 64 27.57 0.07 -48.67
CA GLU A 64 26.91 -0.56 -49.81
C GLU A 64 25.40 -0.69 -49.56
N TYR A 65 24.59 -0.43 -50.59
CA TYR A 65 23.13 -0.37 -50.49
C TYR A 65 22.51 -1.65 -49.90
N SER A 66 23.11 -2.82 -50.15
CA SER A 66 22.75 -4.14 -49.62
C SER A 66 22.93 -4.27 -48.11
N HIS A 67 23.88 -3.53 -47.53
CA HIS A 67 24.24 -3.58 -46.11
C HIS A 67 23.58 -2.48 -45.26
N ARG A 68 22.79 -1.58 -45.87
CA ARG A 68 22.19 -0.44 -45.16
C ARG A 68 21.33 -0.86 -43.95
N GLU A 69 20.50 -1.89 -44.12
CA GLU A 69 19.54 -2.33 -43.10
C GLU A 69 20.26 -2.95 -41.91
N TYR A 70 21.29 -3.75 -42.19
CA TYR A 70 22.19 -4.29 -41.17
C TYR A 70 22.78 -3.17 -40.30
N TRP A 71 23.33 -2.13 -40.92
CA TRP A 71 23.97 -1.04 -40.19
C TRP A 71 22.96 -0.17 -39.44
N VAL A 72 21.77 0.07 -39.98
CA VAL A 72 20.68 0.74 -39.26
C VAL A 72 20.31 -0.03 -37.99
N SER A 73 20.17 -1.36 -38.05
CA SER A 73 19.93 -2.19 -36.87
C SER A 73 21.06 -2.10 -35.86
N VAL A 74 22.33 -2.17 -36.30
CA VAL A 74 23.49 -2.04 -35.40
C VAL A 74 23.47 -0.69 -34.68
N LEU A 75 23.13 0.40 -35.38
CA LEU A 75 23.06 1.74 -34.80
C LEU A 75 21.95 1.88 -33.75
N LEU A 76 20.79 1.26 -33.97
CA LEU A 76 19.71 1.21 -32.96
C LEU A 76 20.11 0.37 -31.75
N MET A 77 20.80 -0.75 -31.97
CA MET A 77 21.33 -1.59 -30.87
C MET A 77 22.39 -0.88 -30.04
N CYS A 78 23.23 -0.03 -30.66
CA CYS A 78 24.26 0.71 -29.94
C CYS A 78 23.66 1.66 -28.91
N GLU A 79 22.60 2.37 -29.28
CA GLU A 79 21.87 3.26 -28.37
C GLU A 79 21.25 2.45 -27.22
N ALA A 80 20.40 1.47 -27.54
CA ALA A 80 19.68 0.70 -26.53
C ALA A 80 20.65 -0.11 -25.64
N GLY A 81 21.75 -0.61 -26.20
CA GLY A 81 22.80 -1.32 -25.47
C GLY A 81 23.57 -0.41 -24.51
N ALA A 82 23.89 0.82 -24.91
CA ALA A 82 24.48 1.81 -24.01
C ALA A 82 23.51 2.14 -22.87
N SER A 83 22.23 2.34 -23.18
CA SER A 83 21.17 2.62 -22.20
C SER A 83 20.99 1.48 -21.20
N LEU A 84 20.93 0.22 -21.67
CA LEU A 84 20.83 -0.98 -20.86
C LEU A 84 21.96 -1.08 -19.82
N ILE A 85 23.20 -0.85 -20.26
CA ILE A 85 24.39 -1.00 -19.40
C ILE A 85 24.50 0.15 -18.40
N LEU A 86 24.14 1.37 -18.80
CA LEU A 86 24.43 2.57 -18.02
C LEU A 86 23.28 3.06 -17.16
N CYS A 87 22.02 2.70 -17.43
CA CYS A 87 20.88 3.06 -16.58
C CYS A 87 21.08 2.67 -15.09
N PRO A 88 21.54 1.44 -14.75
CA PRO A 88 21.85 1.08 -13.36
C PRO A 88 22.97 1.95 -12.75
N LEU A 89 24.01 2.25 -13.53
CA LEU A 89 25.14 3.07 -13.09
C LEU A 89 24.72 4.52 -12.86
N PHE A 90 23.92 5.09 -13.76
CA PHE A 90 23.39 6.44 -13.61
C PHE A 90 22.39 6.53 -12.47
N GLY A 91 21.57 5.51 -12.23
CA GLY A 91 20.73 5.44 -11.04
C GLY A 91 21.56 5.63 -9.76
N TYR A 92 22.68 4.90 -9.67
CA TYR A 92 23.61 5.03 -8.56
C TYR A 92 24.26 6.43 -8.47
N LEU A 93 24.75 6.97 -9.59
CA LEU A 93 25.43 8.27 -9.62
C LEU A 93 24.47 9.42 -9.29
N VAL A 94 23.25 9.37 -9.81
CA VAL A 94 22.20 10.39 -9.60
C VAL A 94 21.77 10.42 -8.14
N ASP A 95 21.58 9.27 -7.49
CA ASP A 95 21.29 9.18 -6.05
C ASP A 95 22.45 9.63 -5.16
N ARG A 96 23.69 9.45 -5.60
CA ARG A 96 24.86 9.95 -4.85
C ARG A 96 25.10 11.44 -5.04
N GLY A 97 24.51 12.07 -6.05
CA GLY A 97 24.59 13.50 -6.33
C GLY A 97 24.10 14.38 -5.19
N ARG A 98 24.49 15.66 -5.19
CA ARG A 98 23.95 16.67 -4.26
C ARG A 98 22.67 17.31 -4.80
N THR A 99 22.56 17.39 -6.13
CA THR A 99 21.47 18.02 -6.88
C THR A 99 21.17 17.15 -8.09
N ARG A 100 19.90 17.00 -8.46
CA ARG A 100 19.48 16.25 -9.66
C ARG A 100 19.72 17.05 -10.96
N ARG A 101 19.84 18.38 -10.87
CA ARG A 101 20.02 19.30 -12.01
C ARG A 101 21.32 19.10 -12.78
N LEU A 102 22.43 18.79 -12.12
CA LEU A 102 23.72 18.60 -12.80
C LEU A 102 23.69 17.40 -13.77
N PRO A 103 23.29 16.18 -13.33
CA PRO A 103 23.03 15.07 -14.25
C PRO A 103 22.07 15.45 -15.39
N PHE A 104 21.01 16.19 -15.08
CA PHE A 104 19.99 16.60 -16.04
C PHE A 104 20.52 17.55 -17.13
N ILE A 105 21.46 18.45 -16.79
CA ILE A 105 22.16 19.33 -17.75
C ILE A 105 23.24 18.56 -18.51
N CYS A 106 23.98 17.65 -17.85
CA CYS A 106 24.98 16.82 -18.53
C CYS A 106 24.34 15.98 -19.64
N ALA A 107 23.14 15.45 -19.40
CA ALA A 107 22.39 14.71 -20.40
C ALA A 107 22.07 15.56 -21.64
N LEU A 108 21.70 16.83 -21.45
CA LEU A 108 21.48 17.76 -22.55
C LEU A 108 22.77 18.05 -23.34
N ILE A 109 23.88 18.27 -22.65
CA ILE A 109 25.18 18.51 -23.31
C ILE A 109 25.57 17.31 -24.19
N LEU A 110 25.37 16.09 -23.66
CA LEU A 110 25.60 14.86 -24.40
C LEU A 110 24.66 14.73 -25.61
N LEU A 111 23.37 15.07 -25.45
CA LEU A 111 22.39 15.05 -26.54
C LEU A 111 22.73 16.06 -27.66
N VAL A 112 23.06 17.30 -27.31
CA VAL A 112 23.52 18.32 -28.26
C VAL A 112 24.81 17.88 -28.95
N GLY A 113 25.76 17.34 -28.19
CA GLY A 113 27.01 16.78 -28.72
C GLY A 113 26.75 15.63 -29.69
N CYS A 114 25.83 14.72 -29.37
CA CYS A 114 25.40 13.65 -30.25
C CYS A 114 24.84 14.20 -31.58
N MET A 115 23.94 15.19 -31.53
CA MET A 115 23.38 15.79 -32.75
C MET A 115 24.47 16.41 -33.64
N LEU A 116 25.46 17.08 -33.03
CA LEU A 116 26.60 17.62 -33.76
C LEU A 116 27.46 16.52 -34.39
N ILE A 117 27.76 15.45 -33.63
CA ILE A 117 28.55 14.31 -34.14
C ILE A 117 27.80 13.64 -35.31
N LEU A 118 26.49 13.45 -35.20
CA LEU A 118 25.66 12.90 -36.27
C LEU A 118 25.61 13.78 -37.50
N GLN A 119 25.52 15.10 -37.33
CA GLN A 119 25.57 16.05 -38.45
C GLN A 119 26.90 15.95 -39.20
N LEU A 120 28.02 15.85 -38.46
CA LEU A 120 29.36 15.77 -39.01
C LEU A 120 29.77 14.35 -39.45
N ALA A 121 28.95 13.34 -39.20
CA ALA A 121 29.28 11.95 -39.48
C ALA A 121 29.50 11.69 -40.98
N ARG A 122 30.65 11.11 -41.30
CA ARG A 122 31.06 10.68 -42.65
C ARG A 122 31.58 9.24 -42.70
N SER A 123 31.47 8.50 -41.60
CA SER A 123 31.85 7.10 -41.55
C SER A 123 30.95 6.36 -40.57
N VAL A 124 30.81 5.05 -40.78
CA VAL A 124 30.00 4.17 -39.93
C VAL A 124 30.46 4.23 -38.47
N ALA A 125 31.78 4.28 -38.23
CA ALA A 125 32.34 4.39 -36.88
C ALA A 125 31.85 5.65 -36.16
N VAL A 126 31.80 6.80 -36.85
CA VAL A 126 31.31 8.05 -36.25
C VAL A 126 29.81 7.97 -35.95
N PHE A 127 29.02 7.34 -36.82
CA PHE A 127 27.59 7.08 -36.55
C PHE A 127 27.39 6.19 -35.32
N VAL A 128 28.21 5.14 -35.16
CA VAL A 128 28.18 4.25 -33.98
C VAL A 128 28.52 5.03 -32.72
N VAL A 129 29.59 5.82 -32.74
CA VAL A 129 29.97 6.68 -31.60
C VAL A 129 28.83 7.62 -31.24
N ALA A 130 28.22 8.27 -32.23
CA ALA A 130 27.13 9.19 -31.95
C ALA A 130 25.92 8.48 -31.32
N ARG A 131 25.56 7.28 -31.79
CA ARG A 131 24.46 6.48 -31.21
C ARG A 131 24.76 5.98 -29.80
N LEU A 132 26.01 5.60 -29.52
CA LEU A 132 26.43 5.28 -28.16
C LEU A 132 26.29 6.51 -27.25
N VAL A 133 26.75 7.68 -27.69
CA VAL A 133 26.59 8.95 -26.95
C VAL A 133 25.10 9.29 -26.75
N GLN A 134 24.25 9.02 -27.74
CA GLN A 134 22.81 9.20 -27.61
C GLN A 134 22.22 8.30 -26.53
N GLY A 135 22.59 7.01 -26.49
CA GLY A 135 22.11 6.09 -25.44
C GLY A 135 22.59 6.50 -24.05
N ILE A 136 23.84 6.99 -23.94
CA ILE A 136 24.35 7.57 -22.69
C ILE A 136 23.49 8.78 -22.27
N ALA A 137 23.17 9.67 -23.21
CA ALA A 137 22.34 10.84 -22.95
C ALA A 137 20.92 10.44 -22.52
N GLY A 138 20.26 9.55 -23.27
CA GLY A 138 18.91 9.06 -23.01
C GLY A 138 18.79 8.37 -21.66
N ALA A 139 19.74 7.48 -21.32
CA ALA A 139 19.79 6.83 -20.01
C ALA A 139 19.86 7.85 -18.86
N LEU A 140 20.71 8.87 -19.00
CA LEU A 140 20.86 9.91 -17.99
C LEU A 140 19.64 10.82 -17.89
N VAL A 141 19.01 11.17 -19.03
CA VAL A 141 17.75 11.93 -19.07
C VAL A 141 16.66 11.19 -18.32
N VAL A 142 16.38 9.93 -18.69
CA VAL A 142 15.25 9.18 -18.13
C VAL A 142 15.42 8.98 -16.62
N VAL A 143 16.60 8.55 -16.18
CA VAL A 143 16.88 8.35 -14.75
C VAL A 143 16.76 9.66 -13.96
N ALA A 144 17.29 10.76 -14.47
CA ALA A 144 17.21 12.07 -13.81
C ALA A 144 15.77 12.62 -13.80
N SER A 145 15.01 12.44 -14.89
CA SER A 145 13.61 12.85 -15.04
C SER A 145 12.72 12.20 -13.98
N PHE A 146 12.79 10.87 -13.85
CA PHE A 146 11.99 10.15 -12.85
C PHE A 146 12.40 10.51 -11.42
N ALA A 147 13.71 10.68 -11.15
CA ALA A 147 14.18 11.11 -9.84
C ALA A 147 13.70 12.53 -9.48
N LEU A 148 13.72 13.47 -10.44
CA LEU A 148 13.21 14.84 -10.27
C LEU A 148 11.71 14.86 -9.96
N ILE A 149 10.92 14.04 -10.68
CA ILE A 149 9.48 13.91 -10.42
C ILE A 149 9.24 13.36 -9.01
N GLY A 150 9.94 12.28 -8.63
CA GLY A 150 9.82 11.68 -7.31
C GLY A 150 10.21 12.62 -6.16
N ASP A 151 11.16 13.53 -6.38
CA ASP A 151 11.54 14.57 -5.40
C ASP A 151 10.56 15.78 -5.41
N ALA A 152 9.84 16.03 -6.51
CA ALA A 152 9.03 17.24 -6.71
C ALA A 152 7.52 17.07 -6.42
N VAL A 153 7.00 15.84 -6.45
CA VAL A 153 5.57 15.52 -6.33
C VAL A 153 5.34 14.54 -5.17
N PRO A 154 4.28 14.71 -4.37
CA PRO A 154 3.93 13.74 -3.33
C PRO A 154 3.48 12.39 -3.90
N GLN A 155 3.64 11.32 -3.11
CA GLN A 155 3.39 9.93 -3.53
C GLN A 155 1.96 9.70 -4.08
N TYR A 156 0.94 10.39 -3.56
CA TYR A 156 -0.46 10.23 -3.99
C TYR A 156 -0.80 10.85 -5.37
N ARG A 157 0.14 11.59 -5.99
CA ARG A 157 0.01 12.10 -7.38
C ARG A 157 1.12 11.59 -8.29
N LEU A 158 1.90 10.63 -7.81
CA LEU A 158 3.09 10.17 -8.50
C LEU A 158 2.72 9.42 -9.79
N GLY A 159 1.68 8.60 -9.77
CA GLY A 159 1.17 7.88 -10.94
C GLY A 159 0.70 8.83 -12.04
N GLN A 160 -0.13 9.81 -11.72
CA GLN A 160 -0.58 10.83 -12.68
C GLN A 160 0.61 11.58 -13.30
N THR A 161 1.63 11.91 -12.49
CA THR A 161 2.82 12.65 -12.98
C THR A 161 3.71 11.79 -13.87
N ILE A 162 3.91 10.52 -13.52
CA ILE A 162 4.58 9.55 -14.38
C ILE A 162 3.82 9.39 -15.71
N GLY A 163 2.49 9.46 -15.69
CA GLY A 163 1.68 9.44 -16.91
C GLY A 163 1.95 10.63 -17.86
N TYR A 164 2.28 11.83 -17.33
CA TYR A 164 2.74 12.92 -18.19
C TYR A 164 4.08 12.61 -18.86
N LEU A 165 4.97 11.90 -18.18
CA LEU A 165 6.24 11.49 -18.78
C LEU A 165 6.02 10.54 -19.96
N GLY A 166 5.14 9.55 -19.81
CA GLY A 166 4.83 8.61 -20.90
C GLY A 166 4.16 9.28 -22.09
N SER A 167 3.31 10.30 -21.88
CA SER A 167 2.74 11.08 -23.00
C SER A 167 3.81 11.88 -23.77
N ALA A 168 4.89 12.32 -23.11
CA ALA A 168 6.04 12.95 -23.76
C ALA A 168 6.76 11.98 -24.70
N ILE A 169 7.00 10.75 -24.21
CA ILE A 169 7.63 9.66 -24.97
C ILE A 169 6.80 9.37 -26.23
N ALA A 170 5.49 9.16 -26.05
CA ALA A 170 4.58 8.88 -27.15
C ALA A 170 4.53 10.01 -28.19
N SER A 171 4.49 11.26 -27.73
CA SER A 171 4.52 12.43 -28.62
C SER A 171 5.81 12.48 -29.44
N GLY A 172 6.96 12.17 -28.82
CA GLY A 172 8.26 12.13 -29.50
C GLY A 172 8.32 11.04 -30.57
N PHE A 173 7.90 9.81 -30.24
CA PHE A 173 7.86 8.70 -31.19
C PHE A 173 6.85 8.90 -32.33
N LEU A 174 5.72 9.54 -32.05
CA LEU A 174 4.71 9.83 -33.07
C LEU A 174 5.18 10.93 -34.04
N LEU A 175 5.70 12.04 -33.51
CA LEU A 175 6.06 13.21 -34.33
C LEU A 175 7.45 13.08 -34.97
N GLY A 176 8.38 12.35 -34.35
CA GLY A 176 9.77 12.28 -34.77
C GLY A 176 9.96 11.79 -36.20
N PRO A 177 9.51 10.57 -36.56
CA PRO A 177 9.70 10.04 -37.90
C PRO A 177 9.00 10.87 -38.97
N PHE A 178 7.81 11.40 -38.65
CA PHE A 178 7.04 12.28 -39.53
C PHE A 178 7.81 13.58 -39.85
N LEU A 179 8.28 14.28 -38.83
CA LEU A 179 9.04 15.53 -39.00
C LEU A 179 10.40 15.26 -39.65
N GLY A 180 11.09 14.19 -39.26
CA GLY A 180 12.39 13.81 -39.82
C GLY A 180 12.33 13.52 -41.31
N GLY A 181 11.32 12.76 -41.75
CA GLY A 181 11.09 12.47 -43.16
C GLY A 181 10.76 13.72 -43.98
N ILE A 182 9.85 14.58 -43.50
CA ILE A 182 9.45 15.81 -44.20
C ILE A 182 10.63 16.78 -44.33
N VAL A 183 11.32 17.07 -43.22
CA VAL A 183 12.45 18.01 -43.21
C VAL A 183 13.59 17.49 -44.07
N TYR A 184 13.88 16.18 -44.02
CA TYR A 184 14.88 15.56 -44.88
C TYR A 184 14.52 15.68 -46.36
N ASN A 185 13.27 15.45 -46.74
CA ASN A 185 12.84 15.56 -48.13
C ASN A 185 12.90 17.01 -48.63
N ALA A 186 12.60 17.99 -47.77
CA ALA A 186 12.59 19.41 -48.13
C ALA A 186 13.99 20.03 -48.19
N GLY A 187 14.90 19.65 -47.28
CA GLY A 187 16.19 20.33 -47.09
C GLY A 187 17.42 19.42 -46.97
N GLY A 188 17.25 18.11 -47.16
CA GLY A 188 18.33 17.13 -47.06
C GLY A 188 18.78 16.82 -45.64
N TYR A 189 19.90 16.11 -45.52
CA TYR A 189 20.42 15.58 -44.24
C TYR A 189 20.68 16.67 -43.20
N ASP A 190 21.36 17.75 -43.59
CA ASP A 190 21.78 18.78 -42.64
C ASP A 190 20.59 19.63 -42.13
N ALA A 191 19.50 19.73 -42.90
CA ALA A 191 18.29 20.45 -42.49
C ALA A 191 17.59 19.80 -41.27
N VAL A 192 17.69 18.47 -41.13
CA VAL A 192 17.12 17.73 -40.00
C VAL A 192 17.75 18.17 -38.68
N PHE A 193 19.05 18.46 -38.67
CA PHE A 193 19.76 18.96 -37.48
C PHE A 193 19.47 20.44 -37.22
N TRP A 194 19.39 21.25 -38.28
CA TRP A 194 18.98 22.65 -38.13
C TRP A 194 17.56 22.79 -37.58
N PHE A 195 16.67 21.84 -37.86
CA PHE A 195 15.35 21.75 -37.25
C PHE A 195 15.40 21.28 -35.78
N ALA A 196 16.34 20.40 -35.43
CA ALA A 196 16.55 19.91 -34.07
C ALA A 196 17.03 21.00 -33.10
N TYR A 197 17.96 21.87 -33.53
CA TYR A 197 18.65 22.81 -32.63
C TYR A 197 17.74 23.83 -31.93
N PRO A 198 16.72 24.42 -32.56
CA PRO A 198 15.75 25.28 -31.87
C PRO A 198 15.02 24.56 -30.73
N ILE A 199 14.62 23.30 -30.94
CA ILE A 199 13.93 22.47 -29.93
C ILE A 199 14.87 22.23 -28.74
N LEU A 200 16.12 21.88 -29.02
CA LEU A 200 17.18 21.76 -28.00
C LEU A 200 17.47 23.08 -27.29
N GLY A 201 17.33 24.22 -27.98
CA GLY A 201 17.45 25.55 -27.40
C GLY A 201 16.36 25.83 -26.37
N VAL A 202 15.10 25.49 -26.68
CA VAL A 202 13.98 25.59 -25.74
C VAL A 202 14.19 24.69 -24.53
N ASP A 203 14.54 23.42 -24.78
CA ASP A 203 14.86 22.46 -23.72
C ASP A 203 16.02 22.97 -22.83
N MET A 204 17.08 23.51 -23.43
CA MET A 204 18.19 24.14 -22.71
C MET A 204 17.73 25.27 -21.80
N VAL A 205 16.89 26.18 -22.31
CA VAL A 205 16.35 27.28 -21.51
C VAL A 205 15.54 26.75 -20.33
N MET A 206 14.69 25.74 -20.53
CA MET A 206 13.90 25.15 -19.45
C MET A 206 14.77 24.44 -18.40
N ARG A 207 15.74 23.61 -18.79
CA ARG A 207 16.64 22.90 -17.86
C ARG A 207 17.57 23.87 -17.10
N LEU A 208 18.01 24.95 -17.75
CA LEU A 208 18.79 26.01 -17.08
C LEU A 208 17.91 26.87 -16.17
N ALA A 209 16.64 27.09 -16.51
CA ALA A 209 15.71 27.82 -15.66
C ALA A 209 15.28 26.99 -14.45
N LEU A 210 15.17 25.67 -14.54
CA LEU A 210 14.69 24.80 -13.46
C LEU A 210 15.47 24.99 -12.15
N VAL A 211 14.73 25.16 -11.05
CA VAL A 211 15.26 25.17 -9.68
C VAL A 211 14.57 24.05 -8.90
N GLU A 212 15.36 23.11 -8.38
CA GLU A 212 14.85 22.02 -7.55
C GLU A 212 14.18 22.56 -6.28
N LYS A 213 13.06 21.96 -5.85
CA LYS A 213 12.35 22.40 -4.64
C LYS A 213 13.22 22.35 -3.38
N LYS A 214 14.08 21.34 -3.24
CA LYS A 214 15.09 21.25 -2.16
C LYS A 214 16.04 22.45 -2.16
N VAL A 215 16.45 22.93 -3.32
CA VAL A 215 17.33 24.11 -3.45
C VAL A 215 16.54 25.40 -3.21
N ALA A 216 15.30 25.48 -3.67
CA ALA A 216 14.43 26.64 -3.45
C ALA A 216 14.12 26.87 -1.96
N ALA A 217 13.97 25.79 -1.18
CA ALA A 217 13.75 25.85 0.27
C ALA A 217 14.87 26.56 1.03
N GLU A 218 16.10 26.56 0.52
CA GLU A 218 17.23 27.30 1.11
C GLU A 218 17.07 28.83 1.02
N TRP A 219 16.20 29.35 0.13
CA TRP A 219 16.03 30.79 -0.14
C TRP A 219 14.73 31.40 0.39
N THR A 220 13.74 30.59 0.74
CA THR A 220 12.41 31.05 1.17
C THR A 220 12.21 31.03 2.68
N GLY A 221 13.18 30.53 3.45
CA GLY A 221 13.10 30.41 4.91
C GLY A 221 11.97 29.47 5.38
N PRO A 222 11.77 29.30 6.69
CA PRO A 222 10.74 28.41 7.23
C PRO A 222 9.30 28.82 6.87
N ASN A 223 9.06 30.10 6.52
CA ASN A 223 7.73 30.68 6.33
C ASN A 223 7.40 31.15 4.90
N GLY A 224 8.29 31.07 3.90
CA GLY A 224 7.99 31.61 2.56
C GLY A 224 7.06 30.73 1.70
N ASP A 225 6.05 31.35 1.08
CA ASP A 225 4.98 30.76 0.25
C ASP A 225 5.48 30.19 -1.10
N VAL A 226 6.09 29.02 -1.09
CA VAL A 226 6.24 28.18 -2.29
C VAL A 226 5.28 27.01 -2.09
N GLU A 227 4.23 26.94 -2.93
CA GLU A 227 3.20 25.89 -3.01
C GLU A 227 3.21 24.92 -1.82
N SER A 228 2.31 25.19 -0.88
CA SER A 228 2.05 24.51 0.40
C SER A 228 1.73 23.01 0.32
N GLU A 229 1.92 22.35 -0.83
CA GLU A 229 1.71 20.90 -0.98
C GLU A 229 2.91 20.05 -0.50
N GLN A 230 4.10 20.63 -0.28
CA GLN A 230 5.26 19.88 0.23
C GLN A 230 5.67 20.19 1.67
N ARG A 231 5.15 21.25 2.30
CA ARG A 231 5.56 21.62 3.67
C ARG A 231 4.99 20.71 4.77
N ASN A 232 3.90 19.98 4.48
CA ASN A 232 3.31 19.06 5.46
C ASN A 232 3.91 17.64 5.43
N HIS A 233 4.88 17.36 4.55
CA HIS A 233 5.52 16.03 4.43
C HIS A 233 7.05 16.06 4.25
N ALA A 234 7.70 17.23 4.38
CA ALA A 234 9.15 17.28 4.42
C ALA A 234 9.63 16.88 5.82
N ALA A 235 10.31 15.73 5.90
CA ALA A 235 10.96 15.23 7.11
C ALA A 235 11.72 16.36 7.82
N VAL A 236 11.48 16.49 9.13
CA VAL A 236 12.35 17.24 10.04
C VAL A 236 13.79 16.81 9.74
N PRO A 237 14.76 17.73 9.59
CA PRO A 237 16.16 17.35 9.43
C PRO A 237 16.59 16.66 10.73
N CYS A 238 16.53 15.33 10.72
CA CYS A 238 17.08 14.52 11.78
C CYS A 238 18.60 14.70 11.70
N GLU A 239 19.21 15.20 12.76
CA GLU A 239 20.66 15.10 12.91
C GLU A 239 21.06 13.63 12.71
N PRO A 240 22.14 13.36 11.95
CA PRO A 240 22.41 12.01 11.51
C PRO A 240 22.80 11.13 12.71
N VAL A 241 21.85 10.35 13.21
CA VAL A 241 22.10 9.25 14.12
C VAL A 241 22.94 8.23 13.35
N ALA A 242 24.17 8.02 13.81
CA ALA A 242 25.12 7.13 13.16
C ALA A 242 24.72 5.65 13.36
N VAL A 243 23.88 5.14 12.46
CA VAL A 243 23.54 3.70 12.39
C VAL A 243 24.71 2.91 11.78
N PRO A 244 25.07 1.72 12.30
CA PRO A 244 26.19 0.93 11.77
C PRO A 244 25.96 0.50 10.31
N ARG A 245 26.91 0.82 9.45
CA ARG A 245 26.85 0.59 7.99
C ARG A 245 27.00 -0.89 7.62
N LYS A 246 25.91 -1.56 7.24
CA LYS A 246 26.01 -2.81 6.46
C LYS A 246 26.32 -2.48 4.99
N ARG A 247 27.60 -2.59 4.63
CA ARG A 247 28.08 -2.48 3.24
C ARG A 247 27.46 -3.58 2.38
N GLY A 248 26.57 -3.21 1.47
CA GLY A 248 26.02 -4.09 0.44
C GLY A 248 25.58 -3.25 -0.76
N TRP A 249 25.68 -3.84 -1.95
CA TRP A 249 25.25 -3.19 -3.19
C TRP A 249 23.71 -3.06 -3.17
N ILE A 250 23.19 -1.83 -3.13
CA ILE A 250 21.75 -1.56 -2.98
C ILE A 250 20.95 -2.21 -4.11
N ILE A 251 21.46 -2.15 -5.35
CA ILE A 251 20.82 -2.77 -6.51
C ILE A 251 20.64 -4.29 -6.36
N LEU A 252 21.58 -4.98 -5.72
CA LEU A 252 21.47 -6.42 -5.42
C LEU A 252 20.41 -6.70 -4.35
N LYS A 253 20.13 -5.75 -3.45
CA LYS A 253 19.01 -5.87 -2.50
C LYS A 253 17.68 -5.66 -3.20
N MET A 254 17.59 -4.68 -4.11
CA MET A 254 16.39 -4.44 -4.93
C MET A 254 16.06 -5.65 -5.81
N LEU A 255 17.06 -6.26 -6.44
CA LEU A 255 16.89 -7.48 -7.24
C LEU A 255 16.46 -8.70 -6.41
N LYS A 256 16.58 -8.66 -5.08
CA LYS A 256 16.04 -9.70 -4.19
C LYS A 256 14.60 -9.42 -3.74
N GLN A 257 14.12 -8.19 -3.95
CA GLN A 257 12.78 -7.81 -3.56
C GLN A 257 11.76 -8.33 -4.57
N ARG A 258 10.88 -9.23 -4.11
CA ARG A 258 9.85 -9.85 -4.96
C ARG A 258 8.95 -8.82 -5.67
N ARG A 259 8.55 -7.75 -4.99
CA ARG A 259 7.71 -6.69 -5.58
C ARG A 259 8.39 -5.99 -6.76
N VAL A 260 9.67 -5.64 -6.60
CA VAL A 260 10.47 -5.00 -7.66
C VAL A 260 10.68 -5.97 -8.82
N LEU A 261 10.97 -7.25 -8.55
CA LEU A 261 11.10 -8.27 -9.60
C LEU A 261 9.80 -8.47 -10.40
N ILE A 262 8.63 -8.44 -9.73
CA ILE A 262 7.34 -8.60 -10.41
C ILE A 262 7.05 -7.39 -11.31
N SER A 263 7.23 -6.16 -10.81
CA SER A 263 7.01 -4.95 -11.61
C SER A 263 8.01 -4.84 -12.77
N SER A 264 9.28 -5.17 -12.55
CA SER A 264 10.30 -5.29 -13.60
C SER A 264 9.94 -6.36 -14.64
N GLY A 265 9.53 -7.55 -14.20
CA GLY A 265 9.11 -8.62 -15.10
C GLY A 265 7.89 -8.26 -15.95
N ALA A 266 6.95 -7.52 -15.38
CA ALA A 266 5.79 -7.00 -16.11
C ALA A 266 6.17 -5.94 -17.15
N LEU A 267 7.06 -5.00 -16.82
CA LEU A 267 7.60 -4.04 -17.80
C LEU A 267 8.38 -4.73 -18.92
N PHE A 268 9.12 -5.79 -18.59
CA PHE A 268 9.81 -6.63 -19.58
C PHE A 268 8.81 -7.32 -20.53
N VAL A 269 7.72 -7.91 -20.00
CA VAL A 269 6.65 -8.51 -20.82
C VAL A 269 6.00 -7.47 -21.73
N GLN A 270 5.73 -6.28 -21.20
CA GLN A 270 5.16 -5.17 -21.96
C GLN A 270 6.08 -4.76 -23.11
N GLY A 271 7.39 -4.64 -22.86
CA GLY A 271 8.39 -4.43 -23.89
C GLY A 271 8.34 -5.54 -24.94
N LEU A 272 8.43 -6.81 -24.52
CA LEU A 272 8.40 -7.95 -25.44
C LEU A 272 7.17 -7.93 -26.37
N LEU A 273 6.00 -7.57 -25.86
CA LEU A 273 4.78 -7.38 -26.65
C LEU A 273 4.92 -6.27 -27.69
N LEU A 274 5.38 -5.08 -27.30
CA LEU A 274 5.56 -3.95 -28.21
C LEU A 274 6.55 -4.31 -29.35
N SER A 275 7.63 -5.03 -29.04
CA SER A 275 8.59 -5.51 -30.05
C SER A 275 7.93 -6.48 -31.02
N ALA A 276 7.10 -7.38 -30.52
CA ALA A 276 6.43 -8.35 -31.36
C ALA A 276 5.56 -7.62 -32.39
N PHE A 277 4.85 -6.57 -31.97
CA PHE A 277 4.07 -5.73 -32.88
C PHE A 277 4.95 -4.97 -33.88
N ASP A 278 6.01 -4.28 -33.43
CA ASP A 278 6.93 -3.53 -34.31
C ASP A 278 7.50 -4.41 -35.43
N ALA A 279 7.83 -5.67 -35.10
CA ALA A 279 8.41 -6.63 -36.03
C ALA A 279 7.39 -7.29 -36.96
N THR A 280 6.17 -7.58 -36.48
CA THR A 280 5.22 -8.46 -37.20
C THR A 280 4.08 -7.71 -37.85
N LEU A 281 3.64 -6.59 -37.28
CA LEU A 281 2.44 -5.88 -37.73
C LEU A 281 2.57 -5.31 -39.15
N PRO A 282 3.70 -4.70 -39.58
CA PRO A 282 3.87 -4.22 -40.95
C PRO A 282 3.80 -5.35 -41.97
N VAL A 283 4.54 -6.43 -41.70
CA VAL A 283 4.59 -7.62 -42.55
C VAL A 283 3.21 -8.27 -42.65
N PHE A 284 2.48 -8.35 -41.54
CA PHE A 284 1.14 -8.91 -41.50
C PHE A 284 0.16 -8.11 -42.37
N VAL A 285 0.13 -6.77 -42.27
CA VAL A 285 -0.81 -5.97 -43.07
C VAL A 285 -0.41 -5.88 -44.55
N GLU A 286 0.89 -5.94 -44.87
CA GLU A 286 1.37 -6.07 -46.24
C GLU A 286 0.91 -7.39 -46.86
N THR A 287 1.22 -8.52 -46.20
CA THR A 287 0.93 -9.85 -46.73
C THR A 287 -0.55 -10.20 -46.74
N THR A 288 -1.32 -9.76 -45.74
CA THR A 288 -2.73 -10.11 -45.58
C THR A 288 -3.65 -9.13 -46.30
N PHE A 289 -3.37 -7.83 -46.24
CA PHE A 289 -4.25 -6.79 -46.79
C PHE A 289 -3.71 -6.12 -48.05
N GLY A 290 -2.47 -6.38 -48.45
CA GLY A 290 -1.83 -5.72 -49.59
C GLY A 290 -1.54 -4.24 -49.34
N TRP A 291 -1.39 -3.84 -48.08
CA TRP A 291 -1.15 -2.44 -47.72
C TRP A 291 0.24 -1.98 -48.17
N ASN A 292 0.30 -0.79 -48.75
CA ASN A 292 1.55 -0.14 -49.13
C ASN A 292 2.29 0.40 -47.88
N SER A 293 3.49 0.95 -48.08
CA SER A 293 4.33 1.46 -47.00
C SER A 293 3.66 2.52 -46.12
N LEU A 294 2.73 3.31 -46.66
CA LEU A 294 1.97 4.27 -45.89
C LEU A 294 0.99 3.55 -44.94
N GLY A 295 0.23 2.58 -45.45
CA GLY A 295 -0.69 1.77 -44.63
C GLY A 295 0.04 0.98 -43.53
N MET A 296 1.20 0.41 -43.86
CA MET A 296 2.08 -0.26 -42.89
C MET A 296 2.57 0.66 -41.75
N GLY A 297 2.74 1.95 -42.01
CA GLY A 297 3.06 2.92 -40.96
C GLY A 297 1.84 3.33 -40.13
N LEU A 298 0.70 3.55 -40.78
CA LEU A 298 -0.52 4.02 -40.13
C LEU A 298 -1.13 3.00 -39.15
N ILE A 299 -0.88 1.70 -39.34
CA ILE A 299 -1.43 0.65 -38.47
C ILE A 299 -0.91 0.70 -37.02
N PHE A 300 0.19 1.40 -36.75
CA PHE A 300 0.69 1.58 -35.38
C PHE A 300 -0.07 2.66 -34.60
N LEU A 301 -0.74 3.59 -35.31
CA LEU A 301 -1.46 4.70 -34.68
C LEU A 301 -2.53 4.24 -33.67
N PRO A 302 -3.40 3.25 -33.98
CA PRO A 302 -4.38 2.77 -33.01
C PRO A 302 -3.76 2.31 -31.69
N MET A 303 -2.61 1.65 -31.73
CA MET A 303 -1.93 1.19 -30.52
C MET A 303 -1.21 2.33 -29.76
N ALA A 304 -0.72 3.35 -30.47
CA ALA A 304 0.01 4.47 -29.90
C ALA A 304 -0.90 5.58 -29.32
N VAL A 305 -2.09 5.82 -29.88
CA VAL A 305 -3.02 6.87 -29.42
C VAL A 305 -3.39 6.77 -27.92
N PRO A 306 -3.62 5.57 -27.34
CA PRO A 306 -3.88 5.43 -25.92
C PRO A 306 -2.80 6.03 -25.00
N ALA A 307 -1.56 6.17 -25.46
CA ALA A 307 -0.47 6.75 -24.66
C ALA A 307 -0.71 8.22 -24.26
N PHE A 308 -1.51 8.97 -25.02
CA PHE A 308 -1.92 10.33 -24.64
C PHE A 308 -2.81 10.37 -23.39
N PHE A 309 -3.42 9.24 -23.02
CA PHE A 309 -4.26 9.09 -21.83
C PHE A 309 -3.50 8.51 -20.62
N GLU A 310 -2.19 8.32 -20.71
CA GLU A 310 -1.39 7.87 -19.56
C GLU A 310 -1.53 8.73 -18.30
N PRO A 311 -1.68 10.08 -18.35
CA PRO A 311 -1.99 10.86 -17.15
C PRO A 311 -3.30 10.44 -16.47
N LEU A 312 -4.32 10.08 -17.24
CA LEU A 312 -5.59 9.58 -16.72
C LEU A 312 -5.42 8.19 -16.09
N PHE A 313 -4.68 7.30 -16.73
CA PHE A 313 -4.39 5.98 -16.17
C PHE A 313 -3.53 6.06 -14.90
N GLY A 314 -2.59 7.00 -14.85
CA GLY A 314 -1.82 7.31 -13.66
C GLY A 314 -2.69 7.84 -12.51
N PHE A 315 -3.67 8.69 -12.80
CA PHE A 315 -4.64 9.14 -11.81
C PHE A 315 -5.52 8.00 -11.27
N ILE A 316 -5.95 7.08 -12.15
CA ILE A 316 -6.68 5.87 -11.74
C ILE A 316 -5.80 4.98 -10.84
N THR A 317 -4.53 4.85 -11.19
CA THR A 317 -3.50 4.13 -10.41
C THR A 317 -3.35 4.72 -9.01
N ASP A 318 -3.28 6.04 -8.90
CA ASP A 318 -3.14 6.73 -7.61
C ASP A 318 -4.35 6.53 -6.70
N ARG A 319 -5.56 6.35 -7.27
CA ARG A 319 -6.81 6.16 -6.49
C ARG A 319 -7.13 4.72 -6.16
N LEU A 320 -7.01 3.81 -7.13
CA LEU A 320 -7.39 2.40 -6.98
C LEU A 320 -6.22 1.53 -6.50
N GLY A 321 -5.01 2.06 -6.53
CA GLY A 321 -3.78 1.35 -6.17
C GLY A 321 -3.15 0.62 -7.37
N ALA A 322 -1.82 0.72 -7.45
CA ALA A 322 -1.03 0.16 -8.54
C ALA A 322 -1.27 -1.34 -8.80
N ARG A 323 -1.40 -2.13 -7.74
CA ARG A 323 -1.59 -3.60 -7.85
C ARG A 323 -2.88 -3.97 -8.56
N PHE A 324 -3.99 -3.33 -8.19
CA PHE A 324 -5.31 -3.61 -8.78
C PHE A 324 -5.35 -3.20 -10.25
N VAL A 325 -4.81 -2.02 -10.57
CA VAL A 325 -4.74 -1.53 -11.94
C VAL A 325 -3.87 -2.46 -12.81
N SER A 326 -2.66 -2.79 -12.37
CA SER A 326 -1.77 -3.67 -13.13
C SER A 326 -2.36 -5.06 -13.35
N PHE A 327 -2.93 -5.68 -12.31
CA PHE A 327 -3.58 -6.98 -12.44
C PHE A 327 -4.76 -6.93 -13.42
N GLY A 328 -5.64 -5.93 -13.29
CA GLY A 328 -6.77 -5.72 -14.19
C GLY A 328 -6.32 -5.55 -15.65
N CYS A 329 -5.28 -4.74 -15.89
CA CYS A 329 -4.72 -4.53 -17.22
C CYS A 329 -4.17 -5.83 -17.83
N PHE A 330 -3.39 -6.63 -17.09
CA PHE A 330 -2.86 -7.90 -17.62
C PHE A 330 -3.96 -8.94 -17.90
N VAL A 331 -4.98 -9.01 -17.04
CA VAL A 331 -6.14 -9.87 -17.26
C VAL A 331 -6.90 -9.46 -18.52
N ALA A 332 -7.10 -8.15 -18.75
CA ALA A 332 -7.80 -7.63 -19.91
C ALA A 332 -6.96 -7.61 -21.20
N LEU A 333 -5.62 -7.58 -21.08
CA LEU A 333 -4.69 -7.68 -22.21
C LEU A 333 -4.68 -9.09 -22.82
N SER A 334 -4.86 -10.13 -22.00
CA SER A 334 -4.87 -11.52 -22.49
C SER A 334 -5.96 -11.82 -23.55
N PRO A 335 -7.26 -11.50 -23.35
CA PRO A 335 -8.28 -11.74 -24.36
C PRO A 335 -8.09 -10.88 -25.62
N THR A 336 -7.60 -9.64 -25.49
CA THR A 336 -7.36 -8.78 -26.67
C THR A 336 -6.26 -9.35 -27.56
N LEU A 337 -5.17 -9.85 -26.98
CA LEU A 337 -4.12 -10.56 -27.71
C LEU A 337 -4.62 -11.86 -28.35
N ILE A 338 -5.44 -12.65 -27.64
CA ILE A 338 -6.01 -13.90 -28.19
C ILE A 338 -6.92 -13.60 -29.38
N CYS A 339 -7.72 -12.54 -29.30
CA CYS A 339 -8.67 -12.16 -30.35
C CYS A 339 -7.99 -11.71 -31.65
N LEU A 340 -6.71 -11.32 -31.64
CA LEU A 340 -5.98 -10.98 -32.86
C LEU A 340 -5.93 -12.15 -33.86
N ARG A 341 -6.04 -13.40 -33.38
CA ARG A 341 -6.09 -14.60 -34.24
C ARG A 341 -7.28 -14.63 -35.22
N PHE A 342 -8.33 -13.83 -34.97
CA PHE A 342 -9.54 -13.83 -35.79
C PHE A 342 -9.41 -12.93 -37.03
N VAL A 343 -8.28 -12.23 -37.18
CA VAL A 343 -7.95 -11.42 -38.34
C VAL A 343 -7.12 -12.28 -39.30
N GLU A 344 -7.74 -12.79 -40.37
CA GLU A 344 -7.13 -13.76 -41.31
C GLU A 344 -7.27 -13.35 -42.78
N LYS A 345 -8.30 -12.58 -43.13
CA LYS A 345 -8.74 -12.32 -44.49
C LYS A 345 -8.85 -10.83 -44.77
N ASN A 346 -8.52 -10.44 -45.99
CA ASN A 346 -8.72 -9.08 -46.46
C ASN A 346 -10.20 -8.73 -46.60
N SER A 347 -10.74 -8.09 -45.56
CA SER A 347 -12.11 -7.58 -45.53
C SER A 347 -12.19 -6.35 -44.63
N THR A 348 -13.08 -5.42 -44.97
CA THR A 348 -13.27 -4.17 -44.20
C THR A 348 -13.61 -4.44 -42.73
N GLY A 349 -14.41 -5.48 -42.44
CA GLY A 349 -14.75 -5.87 -41.07
C GLY A 349 -13.56 -6.36 -40.26
N GLN A 350 -12.65 -7.13 -40.87
CA GLN A 350 -11.45 -7.62 -40.17
C GLN A 350 -10.37 -6.55 -40.03
N ILE A 351 -10.27 -5.60 -40.97
CA ILE A 351 -9.43 -4.40 -40.83
C ILE A 351 -9.92 -3.56 -39.64
N ALA A 352 -11.23 -3.32 -39.53
CA ALA A 352 -11.80 -2.59 -38.41
C ALA A 352 -11.57 -3.33 -37.08
N LEU A 353 -11.75 -4.66 -37.07
CA LEU A 353 -11.47 -5.50 -35.90
C LEU A 353 -10.00 -5.39 -35.46
N LEU A 354 -9.05 -5.45 -36.40
CA LEU A 354 -7.63 -5.28 -36.10
C LEU A 354 -7.35 -3.93 -35.44
N VAL A 355 -7.88 -2.84 -36.02
CA VAL A 355 -7.71 -1.48 -35.47
C VAL A 355 -8.26 -1.38 -34.04
N VAL A 356 -9.44 -1.93 -33.78
CA VAL A 356 -10.05 -1.94 -32.43
C VAL A 356 -9.22 -2.77 -31.45
N LEU A 357 -8.77 -3.96 -31.85
CA LEU A 357 -7.96 -4.82 -30.98
C LEU A 357 -6.60 -4.19 -30.67
N LEU A 358 -5.97 -3.53 -31.64
CA LEU A 358 -4.73 -2.78 -31.43
C LEU A 358 -4.93 -1.58 -30.49
N PHE A 359 -6.05 -0.87 -30.63
CA PHE A 359 -6.40 0.23 -29.73
C PHE A 359 -6.62 -0.25 -28.28
N LEU A 360 -7.36 -1.35 -28.09
CA LEU A 360 -7.55 -1.94 -26.76
C LEU A 360 -6.24 -2.49 -26.18
N THR A 361 -5.40 -3.12 -27.02
CA THR A 361 -4.06 -3.56 -26.63
C THR A 361 -3.21 -2.38 -26.17
N GLY A 362 -3.26 -1.26 -26.89
CA GLY A 362 -2.64 -0.01 -26.50
C GLY A 362 -3.17 0.51 -25.16
N ILE A 363 -4.49 0.54 -24.93
CA ILE A 363 -5.07 0.97 -23.65
C ILE A 363 -4.49 0.17 -22.48
N PHE A 364 -4.53 -1.16 -22.53
CA PHE A 364 -4.08 -1.97 -21.39
C PHE A 364 -2.57 -1.93 -21.18
N THR A 365 -1.82 -1.81 -22.28
CA THR A 365 -0.36 -1.61 -22.26
C THR A 365 -0.01 -0.28 -21.58
N HIS A 366 -0.57 0.83 -22.07
CA HIS A 366 -0.29 2.16 -21.54
C HIS A 366 -0.89 2.41 -20.15
N ALA A 367 -2.03 1.78 -19.81
CA ALA A 367 -2.61 1.88 -18.48
C ALA A 367 -1.82 1.15 -17.40
N CYS A 368 -1.10 0.08 -17.76
CA CYS A 368 -0.29 -0.69 -16.82
C CYS A 368 1.03 0.01 -16.46
N ALA A 369 1.62 0.78 -17.38
CA ALA A 369 2.95 1.34 -17.22
C ALA A 369 3.10 2.24 -15.98
N PRO A 370 2.25 3.28 -15.73
CA PRO A 370 2.36 4.11 -14.53
C PRO A 370 2.25 3.30 -13.23
N ALA A 371 1.36 2.30 -13.19
CA ALA A 371 1.18 1.42 -12.04
C ALA A 371 2.45 0.61 -11.71
N MET A 372 3.18 0.11 -12.71
CA MET A 372 4.42 -0.63 -12.49
C MET A 372 5.55 0.26 -11.95
N TYR A 373 5.63 1.52 -12.40
CA TYR A 373 6.59 2.48 -11.85
C TYR A 373 6.24 2.88 -10.41
N VAL A 374 4.96 3.12 -10.12
CA VAL A 374 4.47 3.43 -8.75
C VAL A 374 4.71 2.25 -7.80
N GLU A 375 4.44 1.01 -8.20
CA GLU A 375 4.63 -0.18 -7.36
C GLU A 375 6.10 -0.36 -6.95
N THR A 376 7.06 -0.04 -7.83
CA THR A 376 8.48 -0.06 -7.48
C THR A 376 8.83 1.01 -6.45
N GLN A 377 8.29 2.23 -6.57
CA GLN A 377 8.51 3.27 -5.57
C GLN A 377 7.89 2.93 -4.21
N LEU A 378 6.69 2.35 -4.21
CA LEU A 378 6.07 1.82 -2.99
C LEU A 378 6.91 0.70 -2.38
N ALA A 379 7.47 -0.20 -3.21
CA ALA A 379 8.36 -1.26 -2.77
C ALA A 379 9.63 -0.70 -2.10
N LEU A 380 10.24 0.33 -2.66
CA LEU A 380 11.41 1.01 -2.06
C LEU A 380 11.05 1.73 -0.76
N THR A 381 9.88 2.37 -0.71
CA THR A 381 9.40 3.02 0.52
C THR A 381 9.22 2.02 1.64
N VAL A 382 8.64 0.85 1.34
CA VAL A 382 8.51 -0.26 2.29
C VAL A 382 9.87 -0.85 2.69
N MET A 383 10.85 -0.94 1.78
CA MET A 383 12.22 -1.36 2.14
C MET A 383 12.82 -0.46 3.21
N GLU A 384 12.72 0.85 3.01
CA GLU A 384 13.30 1.84 3.92
C GLU A 384 12.52 1.91 5.23
N ALA A 385 11.19 1.71 5.21
CA ALA A 385 10.38 1.62 6.41
C ALA A 385 10.72 0.39 7.27
N ASN A 386 10.89 -0.78 6.64
CA ASN A 386 11.18 -2.04 7.35
C ASN A 386 12.63 -2.13 7.84
N ASN A 387 13.57 -1.43 7.18
CA ASN A 387 14.97 -1.39 7.59
C ASN A 387 15.56 0.00 7.32
N PRO A 388 15.38 0.96 8.25
CA PRO A 388 15.86 2.33 8.08
C PRO A 388 17.36 2.40 7.76
N GLY A 389 17.71 3.09 6.67
CA GLY A 389 19.06 3.18 6.15
C GLY A 389 19.46 2.06 5.18
N VAL A 390 18.57 1.12 4.83
CA VAL A 390 18.86 0.02 3.89
C VAL A 390 19.15 0.52 2.48
N LEU A 391 18.48 1.59 2.05
CA LEU A 391 18.69 2.27 0.77
C LEU A 391 19.81 3.34 0.85
N GLY A 392 20.36 3.55 2.05
CA GLY A 392 21.42 4.51 2.31
C GLY A 392 20.90 5.94 2.53
N PRO A 393 21.79 6.85 2.97
CA PRO A 393 21.42 8.17 3.50
C PRO A 393 20.82 9.14 2.47
N LYS A 394 20.85 8.79 1.18
CA LYS A 394 20.30 9.61 0.09
C LYS A 394 19.11 8.94 -0.62
N GLY A 395 18.64 7.80 -0.11
CA GLY A 395 17.65 6.96 -0.78
C GLY A 395 18.21 6.28 -2.04
N ALA A 396 17.35 5.50 -2.69
CA ALA A 396 17.71 4.74 -3.89
C ALA A 396 16.63 4.82 -5.00
N VAL A 397 15.93 5.96 -5.05
CA VAL A 397 14.82 6.20 -6.00
C VAL A 397 15.30 6.14 -7.45
N ALA A 398 16.43 6.78 -7.77
CA ALA A 398 16.97 6.77 -9.13
C ALA A 398 17.55 5.41 -9.52
N GLN A 399 18.09 4.64 -8.56
CA GLN A 399 18.50 3.25 -8.79
C GLN A 399 17.30 2.35 -9.14
N GLY A 400 16.15 2.52 -8.47
CA GLY A 400 14.93 1.77 -8.79
C GLY A 400 14.43 2.04 -10.21
N PHE A 401 14.34 3.32 -10.59
CA PHE A 401 13.95 3.69 -11.95
C PHE A 401 14.99 3.28 -13.00
N GLY A 402 16.28 3.41 -12.69
CA GLY A 402 17.35 2.95 -13.57
C GLY A 402 17.29 1.44 -13.84
N LEU A 403 16.90 0.64 -12.85
CA LEU A 403 16.65 -0.78 -13.05
C LEU A 403 15.47 -1.02 -14.01
N GLN A 404 14.34 -0.36 -13.78
CA GLN A 404 13.14 -0.51 -14.64
C GLN A 404 13.37 -0.05 -16.07
N THR A 405 14.08 1.07 -16.26
CA THR A 405 14.46 1.55 -17.60
C THR A 405 15.47 0.61 -18.27
N SER A 406 16.36 -0.03 -17.51
CA SER A 406 17.26 -1.04 -18.06
C SER A 406 16.52 -2.27 -18.56
N ASP A 407 15.46 -2.71 -17.87
CA ASP A 407 14.60 -3.81 -18.32
C ASP A 407 13.89 -3.47 -19.64
N TRP A 408 13.48 -2.21 -19.81
CA TRP A 408 12.94 -1.72 -21.07
C TRP A 408 14.01 -1.63 -22.18
N ALA A 409 15.22 -1.17 -21.89
CA ALA A 409 16.31 -1.15 -22.88
C ALA A 409 16.76 -2.57 -23.31
N LEU A 410 16.68 -3.55 -22.39
CA LEU A 410 16.86 -4.97 -22.69
C LEU A 410 15.85 -5.45 -23.73
N PHE A 411 14.61 -4.96 -23.66
CA PHE A 411 13.56 -5.21 -24.66
C PHE A 411 13.98 -4.73 -26.07
N MET A 412 14.45 -3.48 -26.19
CA MET A 412 14.83 -2.89 -27.49
C MET A 412 16.04 -3.58 -28.14
N THR A 413 16.90 -4.22 -27.36
CA THR A 413 18.07 -4.95 -27.88
C THR A 413 17.74 -6.40 -28.32
N MET A 414 16.80 -7.07 -27.65
CA MET A 414 16.42 -8.46 -27.95
C MET A 414 15.49 -8.61 -29.16
N SER A 415 14.66 -7.59 -29.43
CA SER A 415 13.73 -7.52 -30.58
C SER A 415 14.41 -7.82 -31.93
N LEU A 416 15.59 -7.23 -32.16
CA LEU A 416 16.36 -7.37 -33.39
C LEU A 416 17.04 -8.74 -33.54
N GLN A 417 17.33 -9.44 -32.45
CA GLN A 417 17.91 -10.79 -32.48
C GLN A 417 16.84 -11.86 -32.74
N LEU A 418 15.64 -11.68 -32.17
CA LEU A 418 14.47 -12.52 -32.44
C LEU A 418 14.08 -12.47 -33.92
N LEU A 419 14.13 -11.30 -34.55
CA LEU A 419 13.92 -11.13 -36.01
C LEU A 419 14.92 -11.95 -36.86
N ARG A 420 16.19 -12.02 -36.48
CA ARG A 420 17.20 -12.84 -37.20
C ARG A 420 16.98 -14.35 -37.07
N HIS A 421 16.30 -14.80 -36.00
CA HIS A 421 16.09 -16.22 -35.70
C HIS A 421 14.63 -16.65 -35.84
N ALA A 422 13.71 -15.74 -36.12
CA ALA A 422 12.28 -15.99 -36.31
C ALA A 422 11.99 -17.16 -37.28
N PRO A 423 12.67 -17.33 -38.43
CA PRO A 423 12.43 -18.50 -39.28
C PRO A 423 12.86 -19.83 -38.64
N LYS A 424 13.89 -19.82 -37.78
CA LYS A 424 14.36 -20.99 -37.02
C LYS A 424 13.49 -21.29 -35.77
N LEU A 425 12.92 -20.25 -35.16
CA LEU A 425 12.02 -20.35 -34.01
C LEU A 425 10.61 -20.81 -34.41
N ALA A 426 10.09 -20.38 -35.57
CA ALA A 426 8.83 -20.86 -36.13
C ALA A 426 8.87 -22.35 -36.52
N THR A 427 10.04 -22.84 -36.94
CA THR A 427 10.27 -24.28 -37.21
C THR A 427 10.47 -25.09 -35.92
N ALA A 428 10.92 -24.48 -34.83
CA ALA A 428 11.00 -25.12 -33.52
C ALA A 428 9.65 -25.16 -32.78
N SER A 429 8.84 -24.11 -32.87
CA SER A 429 7.50 -24.05 -32.25
C SER A 429 6.51 -25.01 -32.92
N SER A 430 6.58 -25.15 -34.26
CA SER A 430 5.81 -26.15 -35.01
C SER A 430 6.20 -27.59 -34.66
N ARG A 431 7.48 -27.87 -34.34
CA ARG A 431 7.93 -29.18 -33.84
C ARG A 431 7.45 -29.47 -32.42
N LEU A 432 7.43 -28.45 -31.55
CA LEU A 432 6.98 -28.59 -30.16
C LEU A 432 5.45 -28.78 -30.09
N SER A 433 4.69 -28.08 -30.92
CA SER A 433 3.24 -28.28 -31.04
C SER A 433 2.87 -29.63 -31.66
N LEU A 434 3.67 -30.14 -32.61
CA LEU A 434 3.54 -31.51 -33.15
C LEU A 434 3.94 -32.59 -32.13
N GLN A 435 4.92 -32.35 -31.26
CA GLN A 435 5.31 -33.28 -30.19
C GLN A 435 4.25 -33.33 -29.08
N LEU A 436 3.68 -32.19 -28.69
CA LEU A 436 2.59 -32.12 -27.72
C LEU A 436 1.28 -32.71 -28.28
N SER A 437 1.02 -32.54 -29.59
CA SER A 437 -0.10 -33.18 -30.29
C SER A 437 0.03 -34.71 -30.35
N ARG A 438 1.25 -35.25 -30.57
CA ARG A 438 1.50 -36.70 -30.61
C ARG A 438 1.50 -37.37 -29.24
N ALA A 439 1.95 -36.68 -28.19
CA ALA A 439 1.91 -37.20 -26.82
C ALA A 439 0.48 -37.31 -26.26
N SER A 440 -0.47 -36.55 -26.81
CA SER A 440 -1.86 -36.54 -26.33
C SER A 440 -2.77 -37.59 -26.96
N PHE A 441 -2.33 -38.31 -28.01
CA PHE A 441 -3.20 -39.19 -28.80
C PHE A 441 -2.94 -40.70 -28.66
N SER A 442 -1.87 -41.15 -28.00
CA SER A 442 -1.58 -42.60 -27.89
C SER A 442 -2.30 -43.33 -26.75
N ASN A 443 -2.89 -42.63 -25.78
CA ASN A 443 -3.40 -43.25 -24.54
C ASN A 443 -4.93 -43.45 -24.51
N PHE A 444 -5.63 -43.33 -25.64
CA PHE A 444 -7.10 -43.40 -25.70
C PHE A 444 -7.61 -44.33 -26.79
N THR A 445 -7.21 -45.60 -26.79
CA THR A 445 -7.84 -46.63 -27.64
C THR A 445 -8.01 -47.98 -26.94
N HIS A 446 -8.61 -48.00 -25.74
CA HIS A 446 -9.25 -49.22 -25.21
C HIS A 446 -10.42 -48.84 -24.29
N PHE A 447 -11.63 -48.73 -24.86
CA PHE A 447 -12.88 -49.29 -24.32
C PHE A 447 -14.05 -48.96 -25.27
N LYS A 448 -14.82 -49.99 -25.65
CA LYS A 448 -15.99 -49.94 -26.54
C LYS A 448 -17.25 -50.24 -25.72
N HIS A 449 -18.35 -49.55 -26.05
CA HIS A 449 -19.76 -49.73 -25.61
C HIS A 449 -20.01 -49.53 -24.09
N THR A 450 -20.97 -48.74 -23.60
CA THR A 450 -22.42 -48.70 -23.92
C THR A 450 -23.07 -47.48 -23.22
N THR A 451 -24.08 -46.87 -23.86
CA THR A 451 -25.21 -46.08 -23.28
C THR A 451 -24.98 -44.81 -22.43
N THR A 452 -25.44 -43.68 -22.98
CA THR A 452 -26.19 -42.57 -22.34
C THR A 452 -25.84 -42.18 -20.90
N THR A 453 -25.11 -41.06 -20.74
CA THR A 453 -25.25 -40.00 -19.70
C THR A 453 -24.12 -38.97 -19.86
N MET A 454 -24.39 -37.70 -19.56
CA MET A 454 -23.43 -36.58 -19.75
C MET A 454 -22.10 -36.79 -19.01
N PRO A 455 -20.94 -36.28 -19.51
CA PRO A 455 -19.67 -36.38 -18.80
C PRO A 455 -19.46 -35.25 -17.77
N PRO A 456 -18.59 -35.48 -16.76
CA PRO A 456 -18.64 -34.82 -15.45
C PRO A 456 -17.71 -33.61 -15.32
N THR A 457 -17.97 -32.85 -14.26
CA THR A 457 -17.37 -31.58 -13.86
C THR A 457 -15.84 -31.57 -13.73
N ASN A 458 -15.27 -30.44 -14.14
CA ASN A 458 -13.85 -30.13 -14.25
C ASN A 458 -13.09 -30.31 -12.90
N LYS A 459 -11.97 -31.03 -12.90
CA LYS A 459 -11.15 -31.31 -11.70
C LYS A 459 -10.63 -30.05 -11.00
N THR A 460 -10.49 -28.93 -11.70
CA THR A 460 -10.13 -27.63 -11.13
C THR A 460 -11.26 -27.00 -10.32
N TRP A 461 -12.52 -27.24 -10.70
CA TRP A 461 -13.68 -26.84 -9.89
C TRP A 461 -13.70 -27.63 -8.57
N HIS A 462 -13.41 -28.92 -8.60
CA HIS A 462 -13.32 -29.75 -7.37
C HIS A 462 -12.14 -29.37 -6.46
N ILE A 463 -11.03 -28.87 -7.00
CA ILE A 463 -9.88 -28.43 -6.17
C ILE A 463 -10.15 -27.05 -5.56
N GLN A 464 -10.70 -26.10 -6.32
CA GLN A 464 -11.09 -24.79 -5.80
C GLN A 464 -12.30 -24.88 -4.86
N GLN A 465 -13.26 -25.75 -5.16
CA GLN A 465 -14.31 -26.09 -4.22
C GLN A 465 -13.74 -26.82 -3.03
N ARG A 466 -12.87 -27.84 -3.15
CA ARG A 466 -12.27 -28.49 -1.96
C ARG A 466 -11.51 -27.51 -1.06
N ALA A 467 -10.80 -26.52 -1.61
CA ALA A 467 -10.13 -25.49 -0.82
C ALA A 467 -11.14 -24.51 -0.17
N LYS A 468 -12.19 -24.08 -0.88
CA LYS A 468 -13.31 -23.31 -0.29
C LYS A 468 -14.13 -24.11 0.73
N THR A 469 -14.28 -25.42 0.51
CA THR A 469 -15.00 -26.37 1.35
C THR A 469 -14.15 -26.78 2.55
N GLN A 470 -12.83 -26.81 2.45
CA GLN A 470 -11.90 -26.98 3.57
C GLN A 470 -11.91 -25.74 4.48
N ALA A 471 -11.90 -24.54 3.92
CA ALA A 471 -12.01 -23.30 4.70
C ALA A 471 -13.36 -23.17 5.43
N THR A 472 -14.45 -23.77 4.93
CA THR A 472 -15.76 -23.82 5.61
C THR A 472 -15.98 -25.04 6.49
N THR A 473 -15.07 -26.04 6.51
CA THR A 473 -15.19 -27.24 7.36
C THR A 473 -14.24 -27.27 8.56
N GLN A 474 -13.18 -26.46 8.56
CA GLN A 474 -12.29 -26.36 9.71
C GLN A 474 -12.98 -25.62 10.86
N LYS A 475 -13.02 -26.28 12.02
CA LYS A 475 -13.54 -25.75 13.28
C LYS A 475 -12.41 -25.28 14.17
N TYR A 476 -12.72 -24.28 14.98
CA TYR A 476 -11.77 -23.66 15.90
C TYR A 476 -12.38 -23.58 17.29
N THR A 477 -11.54 -23.60 18.30
CA THR A 477 -11.92 -23.44 19.70
C THR A 477 -11.29 -22.17 20.21
N CYS A 478 -12.12 -21.28 20.77
CA CYS A 478 -11.64 -20.12 21.49
C CYS A 478 -11.52 -20.51 22.97
N PRO A 479 -10.29 -20.55 23.53
CA PRO A 479 -10.10 -20.89 24.93
C PRO A 479 -10.55 -19.74 25.84
N ALA A 480 -10.77 -20.04 27.12
CA ALA A 480 -11.05 -19.01 28.13
C ALA A 480 -9.89 -18.00 28.22
N GLU A 481 -10.20 -16.74 28.53
CA GLU A 481 -9.18 -15.69 28.74
C GLU A 481 -8.24 -15.99 29.92
N THR A 482 -8.60 -16.94 30.78
CA THR A 482 -7.74 -17.41 31.88
C THR A 482 -6.62 -18.37 31.43
N THR A 483 -6.66 -18.82 30.17
CA THR A 483 -5.66 -19.72 29.55
C THR A 483 -4.31 -19.02 29.41
N PRO A 484 -3.16 -19.72 29.49
CA PRO A 484 -1.87 -19.07 29.36
C PRO A 484 -1.70 -18.27 28.07
N HIS A 485 -1.20 -17.04 28.20
CA HIS A 485 -0.94 -16.12 27.10
C HIS A 485 0.53 -16.14 26.70
N LEU A 486 0.78 -15.93 25.41
CA LEU A 486 2.10 -15.60 24.89
C LEU A 486 2.44 -14.13 25.18
N ALA A 487 1.46 -13.24 25.03
CA ALA A 487 1.59 -11.80 25.22
C ALA A 487 0.21 -11.14 25.31
N THR A 488 0.17 -9.89 25.78
CA THR A 488 -0.97 -8.99 25.60
C THR A 488 -0.70 -7.98 24.50
N LEU A 489 -1.68 -7.73 23.64
CA LEU A 489 -1.68 -6.62 22.70
C LEU A 489 -2.37 -5.41 23.33
N LEU A 490 -1.79 -4.22 23.12
CA LEU A 490 -2.41 -2.92 23.38
C LEU A 490 -2.26 -2.03 22.14
N SER A 491 -3.10 -1.00 22.03
CA SER A 491 -2.92 0.12 21.10
C SER A 491 -2.63 1.39 21.88
N PHE A 492 -1.66 2.17 21.43
CA PHE A 492 -1.37 3.48 21.98
C PHE A 492 -2.38 4.50 21.44
N PRO A 493 -2.86 5.44 22.27
CA PRO A 493 -3.86 6.39 21.82
C PRO A 493 -3.35 7.29 20.69
N SER A 494 -4.16 7.47 19.64
CA SER A 494 -3.86 8.38 18.54
C SER A 494 -4.54 9.73 18.76
N ARG A 495 -3.89 10.79 18.29
CA ARG A 495 -4.52 12.11 18.18
C ARG A 495 -5.79 12.07 17.33
N ARG A 496 -5.86 11.22 16.31
CA ARG A 496 -7.06 11.09 15.46
C ARG A 496 -8.31 10.63 16.22
N SER A 497 -8.11 10.01 17.37
CA SER A 497 -9.14 9.33 18.13
C SER A 497 -9.33 9.90 19.54
N LEU A 498 -8.74 11.06 19.88
CA LEU A 498 -8.88 11.63 21.21
C LEU A 498 -8.94 13.15 21.17
N LEU A 499 -9.64 13.73 22.14
CA LEU A 499 -9.54 15.15 22.43
C LEU A 499 -8.11 15.52 22.85
N PRO A 500 -7.57 16.69 22.44
CA PRO A 500 -6.24 17.16 22.85
C PRO A 500 -6.01 17.12 24.36
N GLU A 501 -7.03 17.48 25.15
CA GLU A 501 -7.01 17.58 26.60
C GLU A 501 -6.98 16.21 27.30
N LEU A 502 -7.49 15.17 26.63
CA LEU A 502 -7.48 13.79 27.13
C LEU A 502 -6.28 12.99 26.62
N HIS A 503 -5.72 13.34 25.46
CA HIS A 503 -4.66 12.58 24.81
C HIS A 503 -3.46 12.28 25.71
N GLU A 504 -2.93 13.27 26.42
CA GLU A 504 -1.78 13.07 27.32
C GLU A 504 -2.12 12.19 28.53
N LYS A 505 -3.30 12.39 29.12
CA LYS A 505 -3.77 11.61 30.28
C LYS A 505 -4.02 10.15 29.88
N THR A 506 -4.77 9.92 28.81
CA THR A 506 -5.05 8.57 28.30
C THR A 506 -3.76 7.86 27.86
N SER A 507 -2.82 8.58 27.24
CA SER A 507 -1.48 8.02 26.90
C SER A 507 -0.75 7.53 28.14
N THR A 508 -0.78 8.31 29.23
CA THR A 508 -0.16 7.94 30.50
C THR A 508 -0.86 6.72 31.14
N GLU A 509 -2.19 6.69 31.13
CA GLU A 509 -2.99 5.56 31.63
C GLU A 509 -2.69 4.26 30.88
N ILE A 510 -2.61 4.30 29.54
CA ILE A 510 -2.24 3.13 28.73
C ILE A 510 -0.82 2.65 29.03
N ILE A 511 0.14 3.55 29.24
CA ILE A 511 1.50 3.17 29.65
C ILE A 511 1.52 2.54 31.05
N ASN A 512 0.72 3.04 31.99
CA ASN A 512 0.59 2.46 33.33
C ASN A 512 -0.07 1.08 33.29
N LEU A 513 -1.08 0.90 32.44
CA LEU A 513 -1.69 -0.40 32.19
C LEU A 513 -0.68 -1.39 31.60
N ALA A 514 0.04 -0.99 30.54
CA ALA A 514 1.08 -1.80 29.92
C ALA A 514 2.16 -2.22 30.92
N LYS A 515 2.61 -1.30 31.79
CA LYS A 515 3.57 -1.62 32.86
C LYS A 515 3.02 -2.59 33.90
N THR A 516 1.74 -2.49 34.23
CA THR A 516 1.09 -3.39 35.18
C THR A 516 0.96 -4.80 34.61
N ILE A 517 0.53 -4.92 33.36
CA ILE A 517 0.45 -6.20 32.63
C ILE A 517 1.85 -6.79 32.44
N ALA A 518 2.86 -5.97 32.15
CA ALA A 518 4.26 -6.40 32.03
C ALA A 518 4.89 -6.93 33.33
N THR A 519 4.16 -6.95 34.44
CA THR A 519 4.55 -7.71 35.65
C THR A 519 4.15 -9.18 35.58
N PHE A 520 3.29 -9.56 34.63
CA PHE A 520 2.72 -10.89 34.45
C PHE A 520 3.10 -11.55 33.12
N GLU A 521 3.14 -10.79 32.03
CA GLU A 521 3.43 -11.31 30.69
C GLU A 521 3.98 -10.23 29.73
N PRO A 522 4.59 -10.61 28.59
CA PRO A 522 5.05 -9.64 27.59
C PRO A 522 3.92 -8.77 27.03
N VAL A 523 4.22 -7.51 26.74
CA VAL A 523 3.27 -6.56 26.17
C VAL A 523 3.74 -6.10 24.79
N ARG A 524 2.83 -6.13 23.82
CA ARG A 524 3.01 -5.61 22.46
C ARG A 524 2.14 -4.39 22.28
N LEU A 525 2.74 -3.21 22.41
CA LEU A 525 2.04 -1.93 22.31
C LEU A 525 2.16 -1.40 20.88
N HIS A 526 1.06 -1.44 20.13
CA HIS A 526 0.98 -0.92 18.77
C HIS A 526 0.89 0.60 18.81
N VAL A 527 1.77 1.30 18.10
CA VAL A 527 1.88 2.76 18.15
C VAL A 527 1.96 3.31 16.74
N ARG A 528 1.27 4.42 16.46
CA ARG A 528 1.50 5.13 15.19
C ARG A 528 2.96 5.57 15.08
N PRO A 529 3.60 5.50 13.90
CA PRO A 529 5.00 5.89 13.73
C PRO A 529 5.33 7.29 14.28
N GLU A 530 4.40 8.25 14.12
CA GLU A 530 4.50 9.61 14.62
C GLU A 530 4.48 9.73 16.16
N ASP A 531 3.83 8.79 16.87
CA ASP A 531 3.69 8.80 18.32
C ASP A 531 4.74 7.92 19.04
N LEU A 532 5.61 7.22 18.30
CA LEU A 532 6.63 6.34 18.87
C LEU A 532 7.55 7.03 19.87
N LEU A 533 8.02 8.24 19.55
CA LEU A 533 8.88 9.01 20.45
C LEU A 533 8.15 9.40 21.74
N HIS A 534 6.86 9.74 21.62
CA HIS A 534 6.03 10.09 22.76
C HIS A 534 5.80 8.88 23.66
N ALA A 535 5.35 7.75 23.10
CA ALA A 535 5.19 6.49 23.83
C ALA A 535 6.50 6.04 24.50
N GLN A 536 7.64 6.13 23.80
CA GLN A 536 8.95 5.80 24.36
C GLN A 536 9.34 6.75 25.51
N SER A 537 9.03 8.04 25.39
CA SER A 537 9.32 9.02 26.46
C SER A 537 8.52 8.71 27.72
N LEU A 538 7.23 8.39 27.61
CA LEU A 538 6.37 8.01 28.74
C LEU A 538 6.80 6.68 29.37
N LEU A 539 7.23 5.71 28.56
CA LEU A 539 7.83 4.47 29.07
C LEU A 539 9.06 4.77 29.93
N ASN A 540 9.93 5.68 29.48
CA ASN A 540 11.16 6.05 30.17
C ASN A 540 10.91 6.95 31.41
N ALA A 541 9.85 7.77 31.38
CA ALA A 541 9.58 8.80 32.38
C ALA A 541 9.17 8.25 33.76
N HIS A 542 8.80 6.97 33.88
CA HIS A 542 8.36 6.39 35.15
C HIS A 542 9.18 5.14 35.53
N GLN A 543 10.07 5.29 36.52
CA GLN A 543 10.68 4.19 37.27
C GLN A 543 9.72 3.69 38.37
N ASN A 544 8.63 3.02 37.98
CA ASN A 544 7.92 2.00 38.76
C ASN A 544 6.62 1.59 38.05
N PRO A 545 6.16 0.32 38.19
CA PRO A 545 6.85 -0.80 38.82
C PRO A 545 7.96 -1.38 37.93
N LYS A 546 8.87 -2.14 38.54
CA LYS A 546 9.86 -2.95 37.82
C LYS A 546 9.11 -4.00 36.97
N THR A 547 9.15 -3.86 35.65
CA THR A 547 8.51 -4.83 34.74
C THR A 547 9.27 -6.15 34.80
N ALA A 548 8.55 -7.27 34.84
CA ALA A 548 9.14 -8.61 34.79
C ALA A 548 9.37 -9.07 33.34
N TYR A 549 8.54 -8.54 32.43
CA TYR A 549 8.52 -8.85 31.01
C TYR A 549 8.72 -7.58 30.17
N PRO A 550 9.14 -7.73 28.89
CA PRO A 550 9.35 -6.60 28.01
C PRO A 550 8.02 -5.96 27.55
N ILE A 551 8.08 -4.66 27.30
CA ILE A 551 7.06 -3.90 26.56
C ILE A 551 7.68 -3.52 25.22
N THR A 552 7.22 -4.14 24.14
CA THR A 552 7.72 -3.89 22.78
C THR A 552 6.79 -2.89 22.08
N LEU A 553 7.34 -1.76 21.64
CA LEU A 553 6.64 -0.79 20.79
C LEU A 553 6.64 -1.29 19.34
N ILE A 554 5.45 -1.49 18.77
CA ILE A 554 5.27 -1.99 17.40
C ILE A 554 4.67 -0.87 16.54
N PRO A 555 5.41 -0.32 15.55
CA PRO A 555 4.86 0.68 14.64
C PRO A 555 3.69 0.12 13.82
N ALA A 556 2.50 0.69 13.96
CA ALA A 556 1.30 0.25 13.25
C ALA A 556 0.30 1.40 13.04
N PRO A 557 -0.53 1.38 11.98
CA PRO A 557 -1.53 2.41 11.72
C PRO A 557 -2.77 2.24 12.61
N THR A 558 -2.58 2.31 13.94
CA THR A 558 -3.67 2.25 14.92
C THR A 558 -4.26 3.65 15.11
N ASN A 559 -5.57 3.84 14.92
CA ASN A 559 -6.19 5.12 15.29
C ASN A 559 -6.90 4.98 16.64
N HIS A 560 -7.71 3.94 16.80
CA HIS A 560 -8.35 3.66 18.07
C HIS A 560 -7.38 3.07 19.10
N VAL A 561 -7.65 3.34 20.37
CA VAL A 561 -7.03 2.66 21.53
C VAL A 561 -7.67 1.28 21.79
N TRP A 562 -8.82 1.03 21.15
CA TRP A 562 -9.72 -0.11 21.37
C TRP A 562 -9.29 -1.39 20.62
N ILE A 563 -8.12 -1.94 20.97
CA ILE A 563 -7.59 -3.14 20.30
C ILE A 563 -8.43 -4.40 20.54
N ARG A 564 -9.24 -4.44 21.59
CA ARG A 564 -10.21 -5.53 21.83
C ARG A 564 -11.19 -5.69 20.68
N ASP A 565 -11.60 -4.57 20.10
CA ASP A 565 -12.62 -4.53 19.05
C ASP A 565 -12.03 -4.49 17.66
N THR A 566 -10.90 -3.79 17.51
CA THR A 566 -10.23 -3.60 16.20
C THR A 566 -9.19 -4.67 15.89
N GLY A 567 -8.72 -5.40 16.90
CA GLY A 567 -7.70 -6.43 16.81
C GLY A 567 -8.26 -7.82 16.47
N PRO A 568 -7.37 -8.80 16.24
CA PRO A 568 -7.77 -10.17 15.94
C PRO A 568 -8.12 -10.96 17.21
N VAL A 569 -9.06 -11.91 17.10
CA VAL A 569 -9.42 -12.84 18.18
C VAL A 569 -8.71 -14.18 17.96
N TYR A 570 -7.78 -14.52 18.85
CA TYR A 570 -6.97 -15.74 18.73
C TYR A 570 -7.76 -17.00 19.12
N VAL A 571 -7.60 -18.06 18.32
CA VAL A 571 -8.25 -19.37 18.51
C VAL A 571 -7.28 -20.51 18.20
N ARG A 572 -7.63 -21.74 18.59
CA ARG A 572 -6.88 -22.95 18.23
C ARG A 572 -7.68 -23.83 17.28
N GLY A 573 -7.02 -24.49 16.32
CA GLY A 573 -7.69 -25.47 15.46
C GLY A 573 -8.09 -26.71 16.27
N THR A 574 -9.31 -27.22 16.07
CA THR A 574 -9.84 -28.35 16.86
C THR A 574 -9.08 -29.66 16.65
N HIS A 575 -8.36 -29.79 15.53
CA HIS A 575 -7.69 -31.04 15.14
C HIS A 575 -6.17 -30.98 15.26
N ASP A 576 -5.57 -29.81 15.05
CA ASP A 576 -4.12 -29.61 14.99
C ASP A 576 -3.60 -28.84 16.22
N ASN A 577 -4.50 -28.28 17.04
CA ASN A 577 -4.20 -27.39 18.16
C ASN A 577 -3.31 -26.19 17.77
N THR A 578 -3.20 -25.91 16.46
CA THR A 578 -2.36 -24.84 15.92
C THR A 578 -3.03 -23.50 16.16
N ARG A 579 -2.24 -22.44 16.24
CA ARG A 579 -2.72 -21.09 16.50
C ARG A 579 -3.28 -20.42 15.25
N TYR A 580 -4.50 -19.93 15.36
CA TYR A 580 -5.21 -19.17 14.35
C TYR A 580 -5.72 -17.87 14.94
N ALA A 581 -6.16 -16.95 14.10
CA ALA A 581 -6.75 -15.70 14.55
C ALA A 581 -7.88 -15.24 13.63
N ILE A 582 -9.01 -14.90 14.22
CA ILE A 582 -10.22 -14.47 13.51
C ILE A 582 -10.15 -12.98 13.25
N ASP A 583 -10.38 -12.60 11.99
CA ASP A 583 -10.63 -11.23 11.55
C ASP A 583 -12.15 -11.05 11.40
N PHE A 584 -12.78 -10.47 12.42
CA PHE A 584 -14.23 -10.26 12.47
C PHE A 584 -14.72 -9.05 11.65
N GLN A 585 -13.88 -8.47 10.79
CA GLN A 585 -14.29 -7.38 9.89
C GLN A 585 -14.91 -6.19 10.64
N PHE A 586 -14.15 -5.60 11.57
CA PHE A 586 -14.52 -4.41 12.32
C PHE A 586 -15.18 -3.34 11.43
N CYS A 587 -16.29 -2.75 11.87
CA CYS A 587 -17.03 -1.77 11.09
C CYS A 587 -17.42 -0.52 11.87
N GLU A 588 -16.51 0.01 12.69
CA GLU A 588 -16.71 1.27 13.42
C GLU A 588 -17.99 1.25 14.28
N TRP A 589 -18.17 0.13 15.00
CA TRP A 589 -19.35 -0.17 15.80
C TRP A 589 -20.67 0.12 15.06
N GLY A 590 -20.75 -0.31 13.80
CA GLY A 590 -21.92 -0.13 12.94
C GLY A 590 -21.97 1.23 12.24
N HIS A 591 -20.81 1.75 11.83
CA HIS A 591 -20.65 3.03 11.17
C HIS A 591 -21.11 4.24 12.00
N LYS A 592 -21.03 4.12 13.33
CA LYS A 592 -21.52 5.15 14.26
C LYS A 592 -20.52 6.27 14.52
N THR A 593 -19.22 6.01 14.34
CA THR A 593 -18.15 7.02 14.48
C THR A 593 -17.97 7.84 13.20
N GLY A 594 -19.09 8.23 12.56
CA GLY A 594 -19.07 9.15 11.42
C GLY A 594 -18.75 10.60 11.79
N GLU A 595 -18.76 10.91 13.09
CA GLU A 595 -18.41 12.22 13.64
C GLU A 595 -16.95 12.24 14.11
N ARG A 596 -16.34 13.40 13.92
CA ARG A 596 -14.89 13.57 13.96
C ARG A 596 -14.34 13.90 15.37
N ILE A 597 -15.24 13.98 16.36
CA ILE A 597 -14.96 14.13 17.79
C ILE A 597 -15.84 13.13 18.55
N TYR A 598 -15.34 12.58 19.65
CA TYR A 598 -16.01 11.57 20.48
C TYR A 598 -17.25 12.16 21.19
N GLY A 599 -18.17 11.29 21.60
CA GLY A 599 -19.39 11.69 22.29
C GLY A 599 -20.65 11.43 21.47
N SER A 600 -21.37 10.39 21.86
CA SER A 600 -22.74 10.05 21.39
C SER A 600 -23.78 11.18 21.60
N SER A 601 -23.44 12.21 22.38
CA SER A 601 -24.32 13.32 22.77
C SER A 601 -24.07 14.64 22.02
N ALA A 602 -22.95 14.76 21.29
CA ALA A 602 -22.68 15.94 20.47
C ALA A 602 -23.48 15.85 19.17
N SER A 603 -24.23 16.89 18.81
CA SER A 603 -24.80 16.95 17.46
C SER A 603 -23.67 17.08 16.42
N PRO A 604 -23.87 16.60 15.17
CA PRO A 604 -22.86 16.75 14.12
C PRO A 604 -22.41 18.21 13.91
N ALA A 605 -23.32 19.16 14.14
CA ALA A 605 -23.03 20.59 14.05
C ALA A 605 -22.14 21.09 15.21
N ALA A 606 -22.31 20.55 16.41
CA ALA A 606 -21.51 20.88 17.59
C ALA A 606 -20.11 20.29 17.50
N ALA A 607 -19.99 19.03 17.06
CA ALA A 607 -18.70 18.40 16.76
C ALA A 607 -17.94 19.22 15.70
N LEU A 608 -18.58 19.54 14.57
CA LEU A 608 -17.97 20.35 13.51
C LEU A 608 -17.60 21.78 13.95
N ALA A 609 -18.36 22.36 14.88
CA ALA A 609 -18.05 23.67 15.44
C ALA A 609 -16.80 23.63 16.35
N LEU A 610 -16.67 22.57 17.16
CA LEU A 610 -15.53 22.35 18.03
C LEU A 610 -14.24 22.08 17.21
N GLU A 611 -14.32 21.30 16.13
CA GLU A 611 -13.21 21.09 15.19
C GLU A 611 -12.68 22.39 14.56
N ARG A 612 -13.58 23.35 14.33
CA ARG A 612 -13.23 24.65 13.73
C ARG A 612 -12.61 25.61 14.73
N THR A 613 -12.54 25.24 16.02
CA THR A 613 -11.87 26.08 17.01
C THR A 613 -10.36 26.04 16.80
N PRO A 614 -9.64 27.16 17.04
CA PRO A 614 -8.20 27.23 16.83
C PRO A 614 -7.39 26.18 17.59
N ALA A 615 -7.88 25.71 18.74
CA ALA A 615 -7.22 24.68 19.55
C ALA A 615 -7.24 23.28 18.90
N TYR A 616 -8.15 23.04 17.96
CA TYR A 616 -8.36 21.76 17.28
C TYR A 616 -7.96 21.80 15.80
N ALA A 617 -7.66 22.98 15.26
CA ALA A 617 -7.32 23.19 13.84
C ALA A 617 -6.08 22.39 13.39
N ASP A 618 -5.14 22.12 14.29
CA ASP A 618 -3.93 21.34 14.05
C ASP A 618 -4.05 19.86 14.46
N TRP A 619 -5.23 19.43 14.93
CA TRP A 619 -5.49 18.07 15.38
C TRP A 619 -6.01 17.22 14.20
N PRO A 620 -5.44 16.03 13.94
CA PRO A 620 -5.80 15.25 12.76
C PRO A 620 -7.21 14.65 12.91
N VAL A 621 -7.95 14.65 11.80
CA VAL A 621 -9.35 14.19 11.75
C VAL A 621 -9.41 12.69 11.43
N MET A 622 -10.43 11.99 11.96
CA MET A 622 -10.80 10.65 11.51
C MET A 622 -11.45 10.72 10.12
N ASP A 623 -10.63 10.58 9.07
CA ASP A 623 -11.06 10.56 7.67
C ASP A 623 -11.35 9.14 7.16
N GLU A 624 -11.87 9.00 5.94
CA GLU A 624 -12.19 7.70 5.34
C GLU A 624 -10.97 6.76 5.25
N ALA A 625 -9.77 7.31 5.07
CA ALA A 625 -8.56 6.50 5.03
C ALA A 625 -8.21 5.97 6.43
N ALA A 626 -8.32 6.78 7.47
CA ALA A 626 -8.13 6.37 8.86
C ALA A 626 -9.19 5.34 9.32
N MET A 627 -10.46 5.50 8.93
CA MET A 627 -11.50 4.49 9.19
C MET A 627 -11.20 3.17 8.45
N ALA A 628 -10.67 3.25 7.23
CA ALA A 628 -10.20 2.08 6.51
C ALA A 628 -9.00 1.42 7.21
N GLU A 629 -8.07 2.18 7.80
CA GLU A 629 -7.00 1.63 8.64
C GLU A 629 -7.57 0.84 9.82
N ASN A 630 -8.57 1.38 10.54
CA ASN A 630 -9.22 0.70 11.66
C ASN A 630 -9.89 -0.61 11.25
N THR A 631 -10.63 -0.59 10.15
CA THR A 631 -11.28 -1.78 9.57
C THR A 631 -10.27 -2.85 9.13
N ASN A 632 -9.03 -2.45 8.83
CA ASN A 632 -7.95 -3.34 8.42
C ASN A 632 -6.99 -3.69 9.57
N PHE A 633 -7.19 -3.16 10.77
CA PHE A 633 -6.18 -3.19 11.83
C PHE A 633 -5.86 -4.61 12.29
N ALA A 634 -6.86 -5.48 12.46
CA ALA A 634 -6.64 -6.90 12.75
C ALA A 634 -5.70 -7.59 11.75
N ARG A 635 -5.79 -7.24 10.45
CA ARG A 635 -4.89 -7.79 9.42
C ARG A 635 -3.48 -7.26 9.58
N ALA A 636 -3.34 -5.97 9.83
CA ALA A 636 -2.04 -5.34 10.06
C ALA A 636 -1.32 -5.96 11.26
N VAL A 637 -2.03 -6.20 12.37
CA VAL A 637 -1.48 -6.88 13.56
C VAL A 637 -0.95 -8.28 13.21
N LEU A 638 -1.74 -9.08 12.47
CA LEU A 638 -1.33 -10.43 12.08
C LEU A 638 -0.17 -10.45 11.08
N ASP A 639 -0.15 -9.50 10.14
CA ASP A 639 0.94 -9.35 9.18
C ASP A 639 2.24 -8.98 9.92
N LEU A 640 2.19 -8.01 10.85
CA LEU A 640 3.33 -7.61 11.68
C LEU A 640 3.84 -8.76 12.56
N GLU A 641 2.95 -9.54 13.18
CA GLU A 641 3.35 -10.72 13.95
C GLU A 641 4.04 -11.76 13.06
N ASN A 642 3.45 -12.08 11.91
CA ASN A 642 4.03 -13.07 10.98
C ASN A 642 5.35 -12.60 10.36
N GLU A 643 5.50 -11.31 10.10
CA GLU A 643 6.77 -10.72 9.68
C GLU A 643 7.83 -10.83 10.78
N ALA A 644 7.47 -10.59 12.05
CA ALA A 644 8.37 -10.79 13.18
C ALA A 644 8.82 -12.25 13.33
N VAL A 645 7.89 -13.21 13.13
CA VAL A 645 8.21 -14.65 13.09
C VAL A 645 9.18 -14.94 11.93
N ALA A 646 8.88 -14.47 10.72
CA ALA A 646 9.70 -14.70 9.54
C ALA A 646 11.11 -14.08 9.65
N ALA A 647 11.22 -12.95 10.35
CA ALA A 647 12.47 -12.27 10.64
C ALA A 647 13.24 -12.87 11.83
N GLN A 648 12.68 -13.87 12.52
CA GLN A 648 13.24 -14.51 13.71
C GLN A 648 13.60 -13.49 14.80
N LEU A 649 12.71 -12.51 15.01
CA LEU A 649 12.92 -11.53 16.08
C LEU A 649 12.86 -12.23 17.45
N PRO A 650 13.67 -11.82 18.45
CA PRO A 650 13.75 -12.50 19.74
C PRO A 650 12.41 -12.57 20.50
N ASP A 651 11.52 -11.62 20.23
CA ASP A 651 10.23 -11.41 20.89
C ASP A 651 9.07 -12.11 20.15
N ALA A 652 9.36 -12.74 19.01
CA ALA A 652 8.36 -13.33 18.14
C ALA A 652 7.99 -14.76 18.58
N SER A 653 6.73 -15.12 18.34
CA SER A 653 6.31 -16.52 18.45
C SER A 653 7.11 -17.39 17.46
N PRO A 654 7.44 -18.65 17.79
CA PRO A 654 8.06 -19.56 16.84
C PRO A 654 7.12 -19.97 15.69
N GLU A 655 5.81 -19.81 15.86
CA GLU A 655 4.80 -20.27 14.90
C GLU A 655 4.01 -19.12 14.29
N PRO A 656 3.89 -19.07 12.94
CA PRO A 656 3.08 -18.07 12.26
C PRO A 656 1.59 -18.30 12.56
N VAL A 657 0.82 -17.22 12.57
CA VAL A 657 -0.62 -17.23 12.80
C VAL A 657 -1.34 -17.19 11.47
N THR A 658 -2.24 -18.15 11.25
CA THR A 658 -3.10 -18.16 10.08
C THR A 658 -4.39 -17.40 10.37
N ARG A 659 -4.70 -16.42 9.52
CA ARG A 659 -5.94 -15.63 9.59
C ARG A 659 -7.15 -16.47 9.17
N VAL A 660 -8.20 -16.43 9.97
CA VAL A 660 -9.51 -17.03 9.71
C VAL A 660 -10.46 -15.93 9.27
N SER A 661 -11.00 -16.06 8.06
CA SER A 661 -12.05 -15.16 7.56
C SER A 661 -13.42 -15.64 8.02
N THR A 662 -14.30 -14.68 8.29
CA THR A 662 -15.72 -14.91 8.57
C THR A 662 -16.58 -14.01 7.70
N HIS A 663 -17.88 -14.31 7.63
CA HIS A 663 -18.88 -13.48 6.95
C HIS A 663 -19.71 -12.61 7.92
N ILE A 664 -19.60 -12.85 9.23
CA ILE A 664 -20.21 -11.99 10.24
C ILE A 664 -19.26 -10.83 10.59
N ARG A 665 -19.84 -9.70 10.95
CA ARG A 665 -19.15 -8.56 11.56
C ARG A 665 -19.36 -8.58 13.07
N LEU A 666 -18.28 -8.41 13.82
CA LEU A 666 -18.30 -8.51 15.28
C LEU A 666 -17.08 -7.82 15.88
N GLU A 667 -17.21 -7.37 17.12
CA GLU A 667 -16.15 -6.80 17.92
C GLU A 667 -15.81 -7.74 19.10
N GLY A 668 -14.52 -7.87 19.45
CA GLY A 668 -14.10 -8.79 20.51
C GLY A 668 -14.71 -8.49 21.88
N GLY A 669 -15.02 -7.22 22.20
CA GLY A 669 -15.69 -6.84 23.45
C GLY A 669 -17.19 -7.19 23.46
N GLY A 670 -17.78 -7.44 22.30
CA GLY A 670 -19.17 -7.86 22.16
C GLY A 670 -19.43 -9.32 22.55
N ILE A 671 -18.39 -10.11 22.87
CA ILE A 671 -18.50 -11.54 23.19
C ILE A 671 -17.76 -11.89 24.47
N GLU A 672 -18.25 -12.90 25.19
CA GLU A 672 -17.63 -13.35 26.44
C GLU A 672 -17.77 -14.86 26.63
N ILE A 673 -16.68 -15.61 26.56
CA ILE A 673 -16.71 -17.07 26.53
C ILE A 673 -16.08 -17.71 27.77
N ASP A 674 -16.61 -18.87 28.18
CA ASP A 674 -16.08 -19.63 29.32
C ASP A 674 -14.97 -20.63 28.94
N GLY A 675 -14.69 -20.80 27.64
CA GLY A 675 -13.75 -21.80 27.11
C GLY A 675 -14.24 -23.25 27.17
N GLU A 676 -15.46 -23.50 27.64
CA GLU A 676 -16.08 -24.84 27.74
C GLU A 676 -17.36 -24.98 26.90
N GLY A 677 -17.64 -23.99 26.06
CA GLY A 677 -18.69 -24.00 25.04
C GLY A 677 -19.84 -23.04 25.29
N THR A 678 -19.73 -22.13 26.27
CA THR A 678 -20.80 -21.19 26.66
C THR A 678 -20.61 -19.78 26.10
N PHE A 679 -21.74 -19.26 25.62
CA PHE A 679 -22.09 -18.05 24.86
C PHE A 679 -21.88 -16.69 25.52
N MET A 680 -22.88 -16.01 26.08
CA MET A 680 -22.87 -14.60 26.52
C MET A 680 -22.52 -13.51 25.48
N ALA A 681 -23.57 -12.83 25.01
CA ALA A 681 -23.51 -11.53 24.34
C ALA A 681 -24.85 -10.80 24.41
N THR A 682 -24.88 -9.52 24.03
CA THR A 682 -26.12 -8.76 23.82
C THR A 682 -26.60 -8.87 22.37
N GLU A 683 -27.91 -8.94 22.15
CA GLU A 683 -28.49 -9.00 20.81
C GLU A 683 -28.31 -7.67 20.06
N SER A 684 -28.41 -6.55 20.78
CA SER A 684 -28.24 -5.20 20.23
C SER A 684 -26.87 -4.96 19.60
N SER A 685 -25.80 -5.57 20.12
CA SER A 685 -24.43 -5.39 19.62
C SER A 685 -24.06 -6.30 18.44
N ILE A 686 -24.75 -7.43 18.22
CA ILE A 686 -24.36 -8.42 17.21
C ILE A 686 -25.41 -8.61 16.11
N VAL A 687 -26.68 -8.82 16.47
CA VAL A 687 -27.69 -9.32 15.52
C VAL A 687 -28.27 -8.19 14.64
N GLY A 688 -28.12 -6.94 15.07
CA GLY A 688 -28.69 -5.78 14.39
C GLY A 688 -28.16 -5.53 12.97
N PRO A 689 -28.94 -4.87 12.10
CA PRO A 689 -28.55 -4.59 10.71
C PRO A 689 -27.36 -3.64 10.58
N ALA A 690 -27.02 -2.91 11.66
CA ALA A 690 -25.83 -2.07 11.70
C ALA A 690 -24.52 -2.90 11.69
N ARG A 691 -24.53 -4.12 12.23
CA ARG A 691 -23.40 -5.06 12.15
C ARG A 691 -23.60 -6.09 11.04
N ASN A 692 -24.71 -6.82 11.10
CA ASN A 692 -24.94 -8.02 10.29
C ASN A 692 -26.22 -7.92 9.45
N PRO A 693 -26.23 -7.05 8.41
CA PRO A 693 -27.43 -6.82 7.60
C PRO A 693 -27.87 -8.08 6.88
N GLY A 694 -29.11 -8.50 7.13
CA GLY A 694 -29.75 -9.63 6.45
C GLY A 694 -29.37 -11.01 6.99
N LEU A 695 -28.58 -11.11 8.07
CA LEU A 695 -28.30 -12.38 8.74
C LEU A 695 -29.27 -12.61 9.90
N SER A 696 -29.79 -13.82 10.00
CA SER A 696 -30.58 -14.26 11.16
C SER A 696 -29.67 -14.64 12.32
N ARG A 697 -30.22 -14.59 13.55
CA ARG A 697 -29.52 -15.06 14.76
C ARG A 697 -29.01 -16.50 14.63
N SER A 698 -29.80 -17.39 14.02
CA SER A 698 -29.40 -18.80 13.80
C SER A 698 -28.18 -18.93 12.89
N GLU A 699 -28.08 -18.10 11.85
CA GLU A 699 -26.91 -18.06 10.96
C GLU A 699 -25.67 -17.56 11.69
N ILE A 700 -25.82 -16.52 12.52
CA ILE A 700 -24.74 -15.99 13.36
C ILE A 700 -24.28 -17.04 14.39
N GLU A 701 -25.21 -17.69 15.10
CA GLU A 701 -24.91 -18.77 16.03
C GLU A 701 -24.20 -19.95 15.34
N GLY A 702 -24.60 -20.29 14.11
CA GLY A 702 -23.95 -21.33 13.30
C GLY A 702 -22.49 -21.01 12.99
N GLU A 703 -22.19 -19.76 12.62
CA GLU A 703 -20.83 -19.31 12.34
C GLU A 703 -19.99 -19.20 13.62
N LEU A 704 -20.53 -18.66 14.71
CA LEU A 704 -19.86 -18.61 16.01
C LEU A 704 -19.56 -20.01 16.56
N SER A 705 -20.46 -20.97 16.36
CA SER A 705 -20.23 -22.38 16.74
C SER A 705 -19.03 -22.98 15.98
N ARG A 706 -18.83 -22.60 14.71
CA ARG A 706 -17.66 -23.01 13.92
C ARG A 706 -16.37 -22.33 14.37
N LEU A 707 -16.45 -21.04 14.66
CA LEU A 707 -15.30 -20.17 14.96
C LEU A 707 -14.79 -20.31 16.40
N LEU A 708 -15.68 -20.58 17.35
CA LEU A 708 -15.35 -20.54 18.79
C LEU A 708 -15.58 -21.88 19.49
N SER A 709 -16.18 -22.88 18.83
CA SER A 709 -16.63 -24.16 19.42
C SER A 709 -17.65 -23.99 20.54
N VAL A 710 -18.47 -22.94 20.46
CA VAL A 710 -19.59 -22.71 21.39
C VAL A 710 -20.81 -23.56 21.01
N THR A 711 -21.53 -24.04 22.00
CA THR A 711 -22.72 -24.89 21.83
C THR A 711 -23.92 -24.39 22.63
N LYS A 712 -23.71 -23.54 23.63
CA LYS A 712 -24.77 -22.96 24.46
C LYS A 712 -24.72 -21.45 24.36
N PHE A 713 -25.73 -20.84 23.75
CA PHE A 713 -25.82 -19.38 23.66
C PHE A 713 -26.69 -18.82 24.79
N ILE A 714 -26.20 -17.76 25.43
CA ILE A 714 -26.94 -16.95 26.42
C ILE A 714 -26.97 -15.55 25.83
N TRP A 715 -28.16 -15.04 25.54
CA TRP A 715 -28.34 -13.76 24.89
C TRP A 715 -29.11 -12.83 25.80
N PHE A 716 -28.62 -11.60 25.91
CA PHE A 716 -29.27 -10.50 26.62
C PHE A 716 -29.87 -9.53 25.60
N PRO A 717 -31.01 -8.87 25.86
CA PRO A 717 -31.59 -7.94 24.88
C PRO A 717 -30.65 -6.78 24.51
N GLY A 718 -30.02 -6.14 25.51
CA GLY A 718 -29.20 -4.94 25.32
C GLY A 718 -30.01 -3.73 24.84
N ARG A 719 -29.35 -2.67 24.34
CA ARG A 719 -30.01 -1.44 23.86
C ARG A 719 -29.25 -0.84 22.68
N VAL A 720 -29.97 -0.52 21.60
CA VAL A 720 -29.38 0.14 20.43
C VAL A 720 -29.22 1.63 20.70
N GLY A 721 -28.00 2.15 20.50
CA GLY A 721 -27.67 3.57 20.64
C GLY A 721 -27.58 4.10 22.06
N LEU A 722 -27.63 3.23 23.09
CA LEU A 722 -27.36 3.63 24.47
C LEU A 722 -25.90 4.07 24.65
N ASP A 723 -24.99 3.36 23.99
CA ASP A 723 -23.59 3.72 23.79
C ASP A 723 -23.18 3.41 22.34
N VAL A 724 -21.92 3.72 22.00
CA VAL A 724 -21.38 3.46 20.64
C VAL A 724 -21.38 1.97 20.30
N THR A 725 -21.17 1.11 21.29
CA THR A 725 -21.03 -0.34 21.15
C THR A 725 -22.35 -1.09 21.05
N ASP A 726 -23.49 -0.43 21.35
CA ASP A 726 -24.80 -1.08 21.55
C ASP A 726 -24.81 -2.05 22.74
N VAL A 727 -24.20 -1.65 23.86
CA VAL A 727 -24.10 -2.44 25.10
C VAL A 727 -23.26 -3.70 24.90
N HIS A 728 -21.94 -3.55 24.76
CA HIS A 728 -21.02 -4.69 24.78
C HIS A 728 -21.08 -5.45 26.11
N ILE A 729 -21.00 -6.78 26.02
CA ILE A 729 -21.13 -7.65 27.19
C ILE A 729 -19.93 -7.51 28.15
N ASP A 730 -18.76 -7.12 27.66
CA ASP A 730 -17.54 -7.02 28.47
C ASP A 730 -17.54 -5.87 29.49
N ALA A 731 -18.46 -4.91 29.35
CA ALA A 731 -18.74 -3.89 30.35
C ALA A 731 -19.82 -4.33 31.36
N GLU A 732 -20.65 -5.31 30.99
CA GLU A 732 -21.86 -5.65 31.74
C GLU A 732 -21.73 -6.94 32.55
N ALA A 733 -21.18 -8.02 31.97
CA ALA A 733 -21.06 -9.31 32.63
C ALA A 733 -19.92 -10.16 32.06
N ARG A 734 -19.06 -10.70 32.94
CA ARG A 734 -17.91 -11.51 32.51
C ARG A 734 -17.70 -12.78 33.30
N PHE A 735 -17.21 -13.82 32.65
CA PHE A 735 -16.82 -15.06 33.31
C PHE A 735 -15.52 -14.83 34.10
N VAL A 736 -15.56 -15.18 35.38
CA VAL A 736 -14.33 -15.27 36.18
C VAL A 736 -13.71 -16.67 36.07
N ARG A 737 -14.58 -17.67 35.96
CA ARG A 737 -14.27 -19.07 35.67
C ARG A 737 -15.53 -19.76 35.13
N PRO A 738 -15.45 -20.94 34.51
CA PRO A 738 -16.62 -21.63 34.01
C PRO A 738 -17.73 -21.78 35.06
N GLY A 739 -18.93 -21.32 34.73
CA GLY A 739 -20.10 -21.31 35.61
C GLY A 739 -20.20 -20.15 36.60
N VAL A 740 -19.24 -19.22 36.65
CA VAL A 740 -19.26 -18.07 37.58
C VAL A 740 -19.05 -16.77 36.84
N VAL A 741 -20.03 -15.87 36.98
CA VAL A 741 -20.10 -14.58 36.28
C VAL A 741 -20.11 -13.45 37.29
N VAL A 742 -19.39 -12.39 36.97
CA VAL A 742 -19.48 -11.10 37.68
C VAL A 742 -20.25 -10.12 36.80
N VAL A 743 -21.22 -9.43 37.39
CA VAL A 743 -22.13 -8.49 36.71
C VAL A 743 -21.92 -7.08 37.24
N CYS A 744 -21.88 -6.11 36.34
CA CYS A 744 -21.84 -4.69 36.66
C CYS A 744 -23.20 -4.28 37.20
N ARG A 745 -23.24 -3.83 38.46
CA ARG A 745 -24.44 -3.27 39.07
C ARG A 745 -24.36 -1.74 38.99
N PRO A 746 -25.32 -1.08 38.34
CA PRO A 746 -25.33 0.37 38.24
C PRO A 746 -25.31 1.06 39.60
N HIS A 747 -24.68 2.23 39.66
CA HIS A 747 -24.76 3.07 40.86
C HIS A 747 -26.21 3.49 41.15
N GLU A 748 -26.56 3.77 42.42
CA GLU A 748 -27.94 4.15 42.81
C GLU A 748 -28.46 5.41 42.11
N SER A 749 -27.55 6.27 41.65
CA SER A 749 -27.87 7.49 40.89
C SER A 749 -27.84 7.31 39.37
N ALA A 750 -27.62 6.09 38.87
CA ALA A 750 -27.59 5.82 37.44
C ALA A 750 -28.98 6.00 36.82
N GLU A 751 -29.02 6.31 35.52
CA GLU A 751 -30.29 6.43 34.80
C GLU A 751 -31.05 5.10 34.76
N LYS A 752 -32.38 5.19 34.67
CA LYS A 752 -33.29 4.02 34.70
C LYS A 752 -32.92 2.95 33.67
N VAL A 753 -32.45 3.36 32.49
CA VAL A 753 -32.10 2.45 31.41
C VAL A 753 -30.96 1.48 31.77
N HIS A 754 -29.97 1.91 32.56
CA HIS A 754 -28.88 1.04 33.01
C HIS A 754 -29.38 0.00 34.03
N TRP A 755 -30.30 0.39 34.91
CA TRP A 755 -30.97 -0.53 35.83
C TRP A 755 -31.79 -1.59 35.09
N GLU A 756 -32.51 -1.20 34.03
CA GLU A 756 -33.26 -2.16 33.20
C GLU A 756 -32.33 -3.19 32.54
N VAL A 757 -31.20 -2.75 31.97
CA VAL A 757 -30.19 -3.64 31.36
C VAL A 757 -29.64 -4.62 32.41
N TYR A 758 -29.25 -4.12 33.58
CA TYR A 758 -28.78 -4.95 34.69
C TYR A 758 -29.80 -5.99 35.16
N GLU A 759 -31.06 -5.58 35.35
CA GLU A 759 -32.13 -6.49 35.79
C GLU A 759 -32.41 -7.60 34.77
N GLU A 760 -32.41 -7.26 33.47
CA GLU A 760 -32.54 -8.23 32.37
C GLU A 760 -31.38 -9.23 32.36
N ILE A 761 -30.13 -8.77 32.53
CA ILE A 761 -28.95 -9.64 32.62
C ILE A 761 -29.07 -10.59 33.82
N ARG A 762 -29.42 -10.06 35.00
CA ARG A 762 -29.61 -10.84 36.22
C ARG A 762 -30.69 -11.91 36.05
N GLU A 763 -31.81 -11.58 35.44
CA GLU A 763 -32.91 -12.50 35.16
C GLU A 763 -32.47 -13.63 34.21
N VAL A 764 -31.85 -13.28 33.08
CA VAL A 764 -31.38 -14.26 32.10
C VAL A 764 -30.33 -15.19 32.71
N LEU A 765 -29.36 -14.66 33.46
CA LEU A 765 -28.33 -15.48 34.12
C LEU A 765 -28.94 -16.39 35.20
N ARG A 766 -29.89 -15.87 36.00
CA ARG A 766 -30.60 -16.64 37.03
C ARG A 766 -31.32 -17.83 36.45
N ASP A 767 -31.83 -17.76 35.22
CA ASP A 767 -32.61 -18.83 34.60
C ASP A 767 -31.76 -19.72 33.66
N SER A 768 -30.53 -19.30 33.36
CA SER A 768 -29.60 -20.01 32.48
C SER A 768 -28.79 -21.11 33.17
N VAL A 769 -28.23 -21.99 32.33
CA VAL A 769 -27.17 -22.96 32.65
C VAL A 769 -26.12 -22.87 31.55
N ASP A 770 -24.89 -23.23 31.87
CA ASP A 770 -23.80 -23.25 30.89
C ASP A 770 -23.82 -24.50 29.99
N ALA A 771 -22.88 -24.60 29.05
CA ALA A 771 -22.77 -25.74 28.12
C ALA A 771 -22.52 -27.10 28.80
N ARG A 772 -22.05 -27.10 30.05
CA ARG A 772 -21.83 -28.29 30.87
C ARG A 772 -22.99 -28.58 31.82
N GLY A 773 -24.05 -27.77 31.77
CA GLY A 773 -25.24 -27.92 32.61
C GLY A 773 -25.09 -27.38 34.03
N ARG A 774 -24.01 -26.63 34.32
CA ARG A 774 -23.83 -25.99 35.64
C ARG A 774 -24.76 -24.78 35.73
N LYS A 775 -25.29 -24.53 36.92
CA LYS A 775 -26.02 -23.30 37.21
C LYS A 775 -25.03 -22.13 37.26
N ILE A 776 -25.40 -20.99 36.68
CA ILE A 776 -24.55 -19.81 36.72
C ILE A 776 -24.61 -19.19 38.13
N GLU A 777 -23.47 -19.13 38.79
CA GLU A 777 -23.25 -18.35 40.01
C GLU A 777 -22.98 -16.90 39.60
N VAL A 778 -23.70 -15.94 40.20
CA VAL A 778 -23.63 -14.53 39.79
C VAL A 778 -23.25 -13.64 40.96
N HIS A 779 -22.18 -12.86 40.80
CA HIS A 779 -21.69 -11.88 41.77
C HIS A 779 -21.85 -10.47 41.22
N ASP A 780 -22.38 -9.54 42.02
CA ASP A 780 -22.59 -8.16 41.59
C ASP A 780 -21.46 -7.27 42.08
N VAL A 781 -20.91 -6.43 41.19
CA VAL A 781 -19.96 -5.36 41.55
C VAL A 781 -20.60 -4.03 41.26
N VAL A 782 -20.73 -3.18 42.27
CA VAL A 782 -21.32 -1.85 42.12
C VAL A 782 -20.32 -0.90 41.46
N GLU A 783 -20.77 -0.14 40.47
CA GLU A 783 -20.02 0.96 39.85
C GLU A 783 -19.54 1.99 40.89
N PRO A 784 -18.45 2.75 40.60
CA PRO A 784 -18.07 3.88 41.43
C PRO A 784 -19.15 4.95 41.45
N ASP A 785 -19.10 5.87 42.42
CA ASP A 785 -19.93 7.07 42.34
C ASP A 785 -19.62 7.85 41.05
N PRO A 786 -20.63 8.16 40.20
CA PRO A 786 -20.43 8.82 38.91
C PRO A 786 -19.65 10.14 38.98
N ARG A 787 -19.61 10.80 40.15
CA ARG A 787 -18.84 12.04 40.35
C ARG A 787 -17.33 11.86 40.16
N PHE A 788 -16.78 10.66 40.34
CA PHE A 788 -15.34 10.41 40.18
C PHE A 788 -14.91 10.24 38.71
N VAL A 789 -15.85 9.83 37.84
CA VAL A 789 -15.59 9.53 36.42
C VAL A 789 -16.23 10.54 35.47
N LYS A 790 -17.03 11.48 35.99
CA LYS A 790 -17.78 12.45 35.21
C LYS A 790 -16.88 13.25 34.26
N GLY A 791 -17.29 13.30 32.99
CA GLY A 791 -16.68 14.19 32.00
C GLY A 791 -16.91 15.67 32.32
N ASP A 792 -15.88 16.48 32.14
CA ASP A 792 -15.92 17.94 32.35
C ASP A 792 -15.59 18.77 31.09
N LEU A 793 -15.36 18.11 29.95
CA LEU A 793 -15.08 18.77 28.67
C LEU A 793 -16.20 18.58 27.64
N PRO A 794 -16.45 19.57 26.75
CA PRO A 794 -17.30 19.38 25.58
C PRO A 794 -16.74 18.29 24.64
N GLY A 795 -17.58 17.35 24.19
CA GLY A 795 -17.14 16.25 23.31
C GLY A 795 -16.62 15.01 24.05
N GLU A 796 -16.90 14.89 25.35
CA GLU A 796 -16.69 13.66 26.10
C GLU A 796 -17.94 12.78 26.09
N GLU A 797 -17.78 11.52 26.47
CA GLU A 797 -18.94 10.68 26.71
C GLU A 797 -19.78 11.25 27.87
N ALA A 798 -21.07 11.44 27.63
CA ALA A 798 -22.00 12.00 28.62
C ALA A 798 -22.17 11.07 29.83
N ALA A 799 -22.04 9.75 29.59
CA ALA A 799 -22.00 8.70 30.60
C ALA A 799 -20.72 7.85 30.39
N PRO A 800 -19.58 8.26 30.99
CA PRO A 800 -18.32 7.51 30.90
C PRO A 800 -18.45 6.07 31.38
N ALA A 801 -17.75 5.15 30.72
CA ALA A 801 -17.77 3.72 31.08
C ALA A 801 -17.08 3.48 32.42
N ALA A 802 -17.84 3.12 33.46
CA ALA A 802 -17.36 3.04 34.84
C ALA A 802 -17.46 1.62 35.44
N SER A 803 -17.24 0.60 34.61
CA SER A 803 -17.43 -0.79 35.02
C SER A 803 -16.16 -1.45 35.56
N TYR A 804 -16.21 -1.95 36.80
CA TYR A 804 -15.16 -2.81 37.36
C TYR A 804 -15.12 -4.21 36.72
N VAL A 805 -16.20 -4.61 36.04
CA VAL A 805 -16.27 -5.88 35.28
C VAL A 805 -15.36 -5.85 34.04
N ASN A 806 -14.99 -4.66 33.57
CA ASN A 806 -14.09 -4.49 32.43
C ASN A 806 -12.59 -4.69 32.81
N PHE A 807 -12.31 -5.75 33.56
CA PHE A 807 -10.96 -6.19 33.96
C PHE A 807 -10.25 -6.99 32.84
N TYR A 808 -9.00 -7.37 33.01
CA TYR A 808 -8.26 -8.21 32.06
C TYR A 808 -7.54 -9.33 32.79
N PHE A 809 -7.68 -10.57 32.33
CA PHE A 809 -6.85 -11.66 32.83
C PHE A 809 -5.47 -11.62 32.19
N ALA A 810 -4.43 -11.70 33.01
CA ALA A 810 -3.05 -11.95 32.57
C ALA A 810 -2.56 -13.26 33.19
N ASN A 811 -1.40 -13.75 32.74
CA ASN A 811 -0.75 -14.92 33.30
C ASN A 811 -0.52 -14.78 34.81
N GLY A 812 -1.26 -15.57 35.60
CA GLY A 812 -1.20 -15.53 37.07
C GLY A 812 -1.75 -14.26 37.71
N GLY A 813 -2.42 -13.38 36.96
CA GLY A 813 -2.93 -12.10 37.45
C GLY A 813 -4.30 -11.73 36.91
N LEU A 814 -4.94 -10.78 37.60
CA LEU A 814 -6.14 -10.08 37.13
C LEU A 814 -5.90 -8.58 37.28
N VAL A 815 -5.98 -7.84 36.19
CA VAL A 815 -5.78 -6.38 36.17
C VAL A 815 -7.14 -5.71 36.05
N MET A 816 -7.52 -4.89 37.03
CA MET A 816 -8.83 -4.24 37.08
C MET A 816 -8.71 -2.72 37.24
N PRO A 817 -9.73 -1.94 36.83
CA PRO A 817 -9.68 -0.50 36.97
C PRO A 817 -9.82 -0.07 38.44
N ALA A 818 -9.26 1.10 38.75
CA ALA A 818 -9.60 1.90 39.92
C ALA A 818 -9.99 3.30 39.44
N PHE A 819 -11.16 3.77 39.84
CA PHE A 819 -11.75 5.02 39.34
C PHE A 819 -11.53 6.21 40.27
N GLY A 820 -10.92 5.99 41.45
CA GLY A 820 -10.65 7.03 42.45
C GLY A 820 -11.71 7.12 43.55
N ASP A 821 -12.77 6.30 43.47
CA ASP A 821 -13.71 6.08 44.57
C ASP A 821 -13.11 5.04 45.52
N ALA A 822 -12.35 5.48 46.51
CA ALA A 822 -11.61 4.59 47.40
C ALA A 822 -12.47 3.50 48.07
N VAL A 823 -13.76 3.74 48.29
CA VAL A 823 -14.65 2.74 48.93
C VAL A 823 -15.12 1.71 47.91
N ALA A 824 -15.54 2.16 46.72
CA ALA A 824 -15.97 1.27 45.65
C ALA A 824 -14.77 0.48 45.07
N ASP A 825 -13.63 1.13 44.88
CA ASP A 825 -12.37 0.55 44.40
C ASP A 825 -11.93 -0.60 45.33
N GLU A 826 -11.93 -0.39 46.65
CA GLU A 826 -11.55 -1.42 47.63
C GLU A 826 -12.54 -2.59 47.66
N ARG A 827 -13.85 -2.30 47.59
CA ARG A 827 -14.89 -3.35 47.56
C ARG A 827 -14.78 -4.22 46.33
N ALA A 828 -14.58 -3.60 45.17
CA ALA A 828 -14.38 -4.31 43.92
C ALA A 828 -13.10 -5.16 43.98
N PHE A 829 -12.00 -4.60 44.50
CA PHE A 829 -10.74 -5.33 44.67
C PHE A 829 -10.90 -6.58 45.56
N GLU A 830 -11.50 -6.44 46.74
CA GLU A 830 -11.68 -7.57 47.66
C GLU A 830 -12.63 -8.64 47.12
N LEU A 831 -13.70 -8.24 46.41
CA LEU A 831 -14.57 -9.19 45.73
C LEU A 831 -13.79 -9.99 44.66
N MET A 832 -13.09 -9.31 43.75
CA MET A 832 -12.34 -9.97 42.68
C MET A 832 -11.26 -10.90 43.24
N LYS A 833 -10.52 -10.45 44.26
CA LYS A 833 -9.51 -11.26 44.97
C LYS A 833 -10.12 -12.50 45.63
N SER A 834 -11.34 -12.42 46.15
CA SER A 834 -12.03 -13.58 46.71
C SER A 834 -12.46 -14.60 45.64
N LEU A 835 -12.75 -14.13 44.42
CA LEU A 835 -13.22 -14.98 43.32
C LEU A 835 -12.07 -15.66 42.56
N VAL A 836 -10.88 -15.07 42.55
CA VAL A 836 -9.66 -15.61 41.91
C VAL A 836 -8.49 -15.73 42.89
N PRO A 837 -8.63 -16.53 43.97
CA PRO A 837 -7.61 -16.63 45.02
C PRO A 837 -6.25 -17.16 44.52
N GLU A 838 -6.22 -17.81 43.35
CA GLU A 838 -5.02 -18.32 42.69
C GLU A 838 -4.26 -17.25 41.89
N ARG A 839 -4.82 -16.04 41.74
CA ARG A 839 -4.26 -14.95 40.94
C ARG A 839 -3.95 -13.72 41.78
N VAL A 840 -2.92 -12.98 41.34
CA VAL A 840 -2.61 -11.67 41.92
C VAL A 840 -3.50 -10.62 41.27
N VAL A 841 -4.41 -10.03 42.05
CA VAL A 841 -5.23 -8.90 41.59
C VAL A 841 -4.42 -7.60 41.68
N LYS A 842 -4.44 -6.80 40.61
CA LYS A 842 -3.84 -5.45 40.57
C LYS A 842 -4.82 -4.43 40.03
N GLN A 843 -4.87 -3.28 40.70
CA GLN A 843 -5.64 -2.13 40.24
C GLN A 843 -4.79 -1.18 39.39
N VAL A 844 -5.40 -0.61 38.36
CA VAL A 844 -4.81 0.46 37.54
C VAL A 844 -5.74 1.66 37.60
N ALA A 845 -5.21 2.79 38.09
CA ALA A 845 -5.96 4.03 38.15
C ALA A 845 -6.29 4.52 36.73
N VAL A 846 -7.57 4.72 36.45
CA VAL A 846 -8.08 5.25 35.17
C VAL A 846 -9.13 6.32 35.42
N ASN A 847 -9.00 7.44 34.72
CA ASN A 847 -9.97 8.53 34.77
C ASN A 847 -10.23 9.08 33.36
N ALA A 848 -9.19 9.29 32.56
CA ALA A 848 -9.32 9.78 31.20
C ALA A 848 -9.86 8.71 30.26
N LEU A 849 -9.42 7.46 30.38
CA LEU A 849 -9.85 6.36 29.50
C LEU A 849 -11.38 6.13 29.52
N PRO A 850 -12.05 6.01 30.69
CA PRO A 850 -13.52 5.94 30.79
C PRO A 850 -14.27 7.02 30.00
N ARG A 851 -13.75 8.25 30.02
CA ARG A 851 -14.35 9.42 29.37
C ARG A 851 -14.25 9.39 27.85
N THR A 852 -13.47 8.45 27.32
CA THR A 852 -13.28 8.21 25.88
C THR A 852 -14.12 7.06 25.34
N GLY A 853 -14.87 6.35 26.19
CA GLY A 853 -15.86 5.35 25.78
C GLY A 853 -15.60 3.90 26.17
N GLY A 854 -14.58 3.62 27.00
CA GLY A 854 -14.27 2.24 27.43
C GLY A 854 -13.27 2.18 28.59
N VAL A 855 -12.88 0.97 29.00
CA VAL A 855 -11.97 0.75 30.14
C VAL A 855 -10.86 -0.26 29.78
N LEU A 856 -10.36 -1.07 30.72
CA LEU A 856 -9.14 -1.86 30.54
C LEU A 856 -9.31 -3.03 29.56
N HIS A 857 -10.43 -3.75 29.62
CA HIS A 857 -10.69 -4.87 28.73
C HIS A 857 -10.82 -4.42 27.28
N CYS A 858 -11.42 -3.25 27.05
CA CYS A 858 -11.59 -2.68 25.72
C CYS A 858 -10.26 -2.32 25.02
N VAL A 859 -9.18 -2.14 25.78
CA VAL A 859 -7.85 -1.75 25.26
C VAL A 859 -6.82 -2.88 25.34
N THR A 860 -7.25 -4.11 25.65
CA THR A 860 -6.36 -5.28 25.77
C THR A 860 -6.86 -6.43 24.90
N GLN A 861 -5.94 -7.19 24.32
CA GLN A 861 -6.26 -8.40 23.57
C GLN A 861 -5.18 -9.46 23.82
N GLN A 862 -5.58 -10.61 24.36
CA GLN A 862 -4.70 -11.74 24.64
C GLN A 862 -4.23 -12.46 23.37
N VAL A 863 -2.97 -12.88 23.35
CA VAL A 863 -2.36 -13.72 22.31
C VAL A 863 -2.12 -15.12 22.87
N LEU A 864 -2.59 -16.14 22.13
CA LEU A 864 -2.46 -17.56 22.50
C LEU A 864 -1.14 -18.22 22.07
#